data_AF-A0A066PND9-F1
#
_entry.id   AF-A0A066PND9-F1
#
_cell.length_a   1.000
_cell.length_b   1.000
_cell.length_c   1.000
_cell.angle_alpha   90.00
_cell.angle_beta   90.00
_cell.angle_gamma   90.00
#
_symmetry.space_group_name_H-M   'P 1'
#
loop_
_entity.id
_entity.type
_entity.pdbx_description
1 polymer ?
#
loop_
_entity_poly.entity_id
_entity_poly.type
_entity_poly.pdbx_seq_one_letter_code
_entity_poly.pdbx_strand_id
1 'polypeptide(L)'
;MNGETAQRKLFAALDAARSSGRVQNAVEIARHAREAGLGLTEALTAVRKHACPYYGSADGALEGALASLVCSLAAGQKASRVLEYTADNRLMAAELAETGRSELSVFARDAELAEALSILLADTPATVSSGMPVIPADKRFDAIICAPPIGIRTKGGDGFGSEVVPGLAPALADDGVLCWITGRGVLFSRGARGTFPALSQLGLHVAAVIDLAPGALAGAHIEGTLIVFSRREQKQKLVGALRAPEDVASIISALKAGPVKKPGAVWAWLTADDPRSFMHLERERLIRNLTPRGRHELKTIRALLADTRVERADRPLLDDFRGTALLFVPEYAGSRVTADLEEQTVKPRSVYRLIIDGKQANPRFLAQLLNSPYGRQLRSGIASGATIQRAGVDALLSLELAVPDLATQERIARIDSDIGLLQAAFRDMQAALEQDWTALAETAERVDALKAVLDIEQRIADWWRELPYPLATIYRRYQVATEPKERLETLLHFFEMFAVYLAAVGASHAKALRRDWPDVLAKWLHPAGSAGIERTDFGFWIGLAGASLKDTARIASDKELRAVAIETGGPELVQVASTLGGLGKATEFLDVARRFRNSWKGHGGHLKVSDAERLDHELQQQVRNLYEATSSLLRSVQLVRPGMAEVTDTGLRYKVDLLSGSDPTFKARQVELDRPVKSGALAFWGINGRTMCRALPLFRLGAPQQPQESSFYVFNRVENGGFRWICYQEAREQEFVAPDEELRGIIALGKGAE
;
A
#
# COMPACT_ATOMS: atom_id res chain seq x y z
N MET A 1 37.96 -11.10 -2.79
CA MET A 1 37.74 -11.86 -1.53
C MET A 1 36.26 -12.22 -1.46
N ASN A 2 35.89 -13.36 -0.87
CA ASN A 2 34.47 -13.68 -0.64
C ASN A 2 33.90 -12.67 0.37
N GLY A 3 32.80 -11.97 0.04
CA GLY A 3 32.24 -10.89 0.87
C GLY A 3 31.91 -11.35 2.30
N GLU A 4 31.51 -12.62 2.45
CA GLU A 4 31.26 -13.25 3.75
C GLU A 4 32.53 -13.32 4.64
N THR A 5 33.70 -13.54 4.04
CA THR A 5 34.97 -13.57 4.77
C THR A 5 35.37 -12.16 5.25
N ALA A 6 35.13 -11.15 4.41
CA ALA A 6 35.39 -9.75 4.76
C ALA A 6 34.46 -9.29 5.90
N GLN A 7 33.16 -9.62 5.83
CA GLN A 7 32.21 -9.33 6.89
C GLN A 7 32.59 -9.99 8.23
N ARG A 8 32.99 -11.26 8.22
CA ARG A 8 33.47 -11.95 9.45
C ARG A 8 34.68 -11.26 10.07
N LYS A 9 35.64 -10.79 9.26
CA LYS A 9 36.80 -10.04 9.75
C LYS A 9 36.41 -8.72 10.40
N LEU A 10 35.49 -7.98 9.77
CA LEU A 10 34.96 -6.75 10.35
C LEU A 10 34.28 -7.03 11.69
N PHE A 11 33.37 -8.01 11.76
CA PHE A 11 32.68 -8.35 13.01
C PHE A 11 33.65 -8.73 14.13
N ALA A 12 34.68 -9.54 13.85
CA ALA A 12 35.69 -9.87 14.82
C ALA A 12 36.41 -8.62 15.38
N ALA A 13 36.70 -7.62 14.54
CA ALA A 13 37.31 -6.36 14.95
C ALA A 13 36.34 -5.50 15.79
N LEU A 14 35.08 -5.40 15.39
CA LEU A 14 34.04 -4.66 16.13
C LEU A 14 33.78 -5.30 17.50
N ASP A 15 33.72 -6.63 17.57
CA ASP A 15 33.46 -7.35 18.83
C ASP A 15 34.66 -7.27 19.78
N ALA A 16 35.89 -7.33 19.27
CA ALA A 16 37.09 -7.10 20.09
C ALA A 16 37.09 -5.69 20.71
N ALA A 17 36.67 -4.67 19.96
CA ALA A 17 36.53 -3.31 20.47
C ALA A 17 35.41 -3.19 21.53
N ARG A 18 34.28 -3.87 21.33
CA ARG A 18 33.19 -3.94 22.32
C ARG A 18 33.62 -4.63 23.60
N SER A 19 34.31 -5.76 23.51
CA SER A 19 34.82 -6.51 24.67
C SER A 19 35.85 -5.72 25.48
N SER A 20 36.51 -4.71 24.89
CA SER A 20 37.41 -3.79 25.57
C SER A 20 36.74 -2.50 26.08
N GLY A 21 35.41 -2.38 25.93
CA GLY A 21 34.63 -1.22 26.39
C GLY A 21 34.84 0.05 25.56
N ARG A 22 35.45 -0.05 24.37
CA ARG A 22 35.72 1.09 23.49
C ARG A 22 34.51 1.34 22.59
N VAL A 23 33.96 2.56 22.65
CA VAL A 23 32.95 3.02 21.69
C VAL A 23 33.64 3.37 20.38
N GLN A 24 33.25 2.72 19.29
CA GLN A 24 33.81 2.99 17.98
C GLN A 24 33.02 4.07 17.25
N ASN A 25 33.75 5.06 16.76
CA ASN A 25 33.20 6.16 15.97
C ASN A 25 33.22 5.83 14.46
N ALA A 26 32.68 6.72 13.61
CA ALA A 26 32.56 6.45 12.18
C ALA A 26 33.91 6.17 11.49
N VAL A 27 34.96 6.88 11.93
CA VAL A 27 36.33 6.78 11.41
C VAL A 27 36.96 5.42 11.70
N GLU A 28 36.79 4.92 12.94
CA GLU A 28 37.33 3.62 13.34
C GLU A 28 36.65 2.47 12.59
N ILE A 29 35.33 2.54 12.42
CA ILE A 29 34.58 1.53 11.67
C ILE A 29 34.97 1.54 10.20
N ALA A 30 35.15 2.73 9.60
CA ALA A 30 35.61 2.85 8.21
C ALA A 30 36.98 2.19 8.01
N ARG A 31 37.91 2.39 8.96
CA ARG A 31 39.24 1.75 8.94
C ARG A 31 39.13 0.24 8.99
N HIS A 32 38.36 -0.30 9.93
CA HIS A 32 38.16 -1.75 10.05
C HIS A 32 37.46 -2.36 8.83
N ALA A 33 36.48 -1.67 8.25
CA ALA A 33 35.79 -2.13 7.05
C ALA A 33 36.75 -2.23 5.86
N ARG A 34 37.63 -1.24 5.70
CA ARG A 34 38.66 -1.26 4.65
C ARG A 34 39.73 -2.33 4.90
N GLU A 35 40.23 -2.47 6.13
CA GLU A 35 41.18 -3.52 6.51
C GLU A 35 40.61 -4.93 6.30
N ALA A 36 39.31 -5.10 6.53
CA ALA A 36 38.60 -6.34 6.30
C ALA A 36 38.38 -6.64 4.80
N GLY A 37 38.55 -5.65 3.92
CA GLY A 37 38.43 -5.77 2.47
C GLY A 37 36.99 -5.73 1.98
N LEU A 38 36.09 -5.02 2.67
CA LEU A 38 34.72 -4.77 2.20
C LEU A 38 34.72 -3.86 0.97
N GLY A 39 33.76 -4.05 0.06
CA GLY A 39 33.50 -3.08 -1.00
C GLY A 39 33.04 -1.73 -0.44
N LEU A 40 33.14 -0.65 -1.22
CA LEU A 40 32.79 0.71 -0.75
C LEU A 40 31.33 0.76 -0.25
N THR A 41 30.39 0.22 -1.02
CA THR A 41 28.98 0.15 -0.62
C THR A 41 28.78 -0.62 0.70
N GLU A 42 29.43 -1.77 0.87
CA GLU A 42 29.34 -2.58 2.09
C GLU A 42 29.99 -1.87 3.30
N ALA A 43 31.10 -1.17 3.07
CA ALA A 43 31.81 -0.42 4.10
C ALA A 43 31.02 0.81 4.56
N LEU A 44 30.35 1.53 3.65
CA LEU A 44 29.43 2.62 3.98
C LEU A 44 28.25 2.11 4.82
N THR A 45 27.67 0.97 4.44
CA THR A 45 26.63 0.30 5.24
C THR A 45 27.13 -0.02 6.64
N ALA A 46 28.35 -0.55 6.78
CA ALA A 46 28.94 -0.86 8.07
C ALA A 46 29.13 0.39 8.94
N VAL A 47 29.71 1.46 8.39
CA VAL A 47 29.88 2.75 9.09
C VAL A 47 28.53 3.26 9.59
N ARG A 48 27.51 3.28 8.74
CA ARG A 48 26.17 3.74 9.12
C ARG A 48 25.55 2.89 10.23
N LYS A 49 25.61 1.56 10.09
CA LYS A 49 25.00 0.59 11.03
C LYS A 49 25.65 0.61 12.41
N HIS A 50 26.97 0.82 12.47
CA HIS A 50 27.73 0.65 13.70
C HIS A 50 28.14 1.97 14.36
N ALA A 51 28.23 3.08 13.62
CA ALA A 51 28.60 4.39 14.18
C ALA A 51 27.41 5.15 14.75
N CYS A 52 26.17 4.82 14.37
CA CYS A 52 24.99 5.58 14.79
C CYS A 52 23.84 4.65 15.23
N PRO A 53 23.60 4.49 16.55
CA PRO A 53 22.63 3.52 17.08
C PRO A 53 21.16 3.87 16.79
N TYR A 54 20.87 5.07 16.28
CA TYR A 54 19.51 5.51 15.93
C TYR A 54 19.07 5.12 14.51
N TYR A 55 19.97 4.62 13.66
CA TYR A 55 19.61 4.16 12.32
C TYR A 55 19.35 2.65 12.35
N GLY A 56 18.07 2.27 12.27
CA GLY A 56 17.64 0.87 12.20
C GLY A 56 18.31 0.10 11.05
N SER A 57 18.46 -1.21 11.24
CA SER A 57 19.29 -2.13 10.45
C SER A 57 18.78 -2.50 9.04
N ALA A 58 17.83 -1.78 8.47
CA ALA A 58 17.25 -2.14 7.18
C ALA A 58 17.82 -1.25 6.06
N ASP A 59 18.82 -1.76 5.33
CA ASP A 59 19.03 -1.34 3.95
C ASP A 59 17.78 -1.71 3.15
N GLY A 60 16.94 -0.72 2.88
CA GLY A 60 15.73 -0.94 2.10
C GLY A 60 16.08 -1.04 0.62
N ALA A 61 15.46 -1.97 -0.11
CA ALA A 61 15.58 -2.04 -1.57
C ALA A 61 15.28 -0.68 -2.27
N LEU A 62 14.44 0.14 -1.65
CA LEU A 62 14.11 1.51 -2.08
C LEU A 62 15.25 2.52 -1.96
N GLU A 63 16.11 2.37 -0.96
CA GLU A 63 17.29 3.21 -0.80
C GLU A 63 18.30 2.93 -1.92
N GLY A 64 18.62 1.67 -2.17
CA GLY A 64 19.47 1.28 -3.29
C GLY A 64 18.88 1.73 -4.63
N ALA A 65 17.55 1.65 -4.78
CA ALA A 65 16.86 2.18 -5.95
C ALA A 65 17.02 3.70 -6.11
N LEU A 66 17.00 4.47 -5.01
CA LEU A 66 17.23 5.92 -5.05
C LEU A 66 18.67 6.25 -5.46
N ALA A 67 19.66 5.57 -4.86
CA ALA A 67 21.06 5.75 -5.23
C ALA A 67 21.30 5.41 -6.71
N SER A 68 20.74 4.29 -7.19
CA SER A 68 20.82 3.87 -8.59
C SER A 68 20.13 4.88 -9.53
N LEU A 69 18.99 5.45 -9.14
CA LEU A 69 18.31 6.51 -9.89
C LEU A 69 19.19 7.76 -10.01
N VAL A 70 19.76 8.22 -8.89
CA VAL A 70 20.63 9.42 -8.86
C VAL A 70 21.91 9.19 -9.66
N CYS A 71 22.56 8.03 -9.51
CA CYS A 71 23.73 7.65 -10.29
C CYS A 71 23.40 7.57 -11.78
N SER A 72 22.24 7.04 -12.15
CA SER A 72 21.81 6.97 -13.55
C SER A 72 21.54 8.36 -14.16
N LEU A 73 21.04 9.32 -13.36
CA LEU A 73 20.86 10.71 -13.78
C LEU A 73 22.20 11.40 -14.00
N ALA A 74 23.15 11.20 -13.10
CA ALA A 74 24.50 11.75 -13.22
C ALA A 74 25.27 11.11 -14.40
N ALA A 75 25.29 9.78 -14.51
CA ALA A 75 26.00 9.06 -15.57
C ALA A 75 25.42 9.32 -16.97
N GLY A 76 24.12 9.58 -17.08
CA GLY A 76 23.44 9.89 -18.34
C GLY A 76 24.01 11.09 -19.11
N GLN A 77 24.72 11.99 -18.42
CA GLN A 77 25.34 13.20 -18.99
C GLN A 77 26.84 13.05 -19.29
N LYS A 78 27.40 11.83 -19.26
CA LYS A 78 28.85 11.59 -19.29
C LYS A 78 29.58 12.36 -18.17
N ALA A 79 28.97 12.42 -16.98
CA ALA A 79 29.49 13.22 -15.88
C ALA A 79 30.93 12.82 -15.52
N SER A 80 31.87 13.69 -15.91
CA SER A 80 33.29 13.59 -15.59
C SER A 80 33.58 14.16 -14.21
N ARG A 81 32.76 15.12 -13.75
CA ARG A 81 32.88 15.78 -12.45
C ARG A 81 31.55 15.77 -11.72
N VAL A 82 31.55 15.14 -10.54
CA VAL A 82 30.36 15.02 -9.68
C VAL A 82 30.65 15.69 -8.35
N LEU A 83 29.75 16.56 -7.90
CA LEU A 83 29.77 17.09 -6.54
C LEU A 83 28.65 16.44 -5.74
N GLU A 84 28.94 15.98 -4.54
CA GLU A 84 27.93 15.54 -3.58
C GLU A 84 28.04 16.34 -2.30
N TYR A 85 26.97 17.05 -1.93
CA TYR A 85 26.78 17.53 -0.57
C TYR A 85 25.88 16.55 0.16
N THR A 86 26.42 15.91 1.19
CA THR A 86 25.69 14.94 1.99
C THR A 86 25.72 15.30 3.48
N ALA A 87 24.53 15.39 4.06
CA ALA A 87 24.34 15.49 5.49
C ALA A 87 23.77 14.23 6.11
N ASP A 88 23.54 13.20 5.31
CA ASP A 88 23.35 11.84 5.81
C ASP A 88 24.71 11.12 5.84
N ASN A 89 24.79 10.00 6.55
CA ASN A 89 26.00 9.18 6.57
C ASN A 89 26.10 8.28 5.30
N ARG A 90 25.58 8.75 4.16
CA ARG A 90 25.54 8.00 2.90
C ARG A 90 26.23 8.78 1.81
N LEU A 91 26.61 8.02 0.78
CA LEU A 91 27.17 8.54 -0.45
C LEU A 91 26.30 8.02 -1.60
N MET A 92 25.42 8.88 -2.11
CA MET A 92 24.54 8.56 -3.23
C MET A 92 25.33 8.30 -4.51
N ALA A 93 26.54 8.88 -4.63
CA ALA A 93 27.48 8.65 -5.72
C ALA A 93 28.39 7.43 -5.53
N ALA A 94 28.13 6.53 -4.56
CA ALA A 94 29.00 5.38 -4.31
C ALA A 94 29.23 4.50 -5.54
N GLU A 95 28.17 4.19 -6.32
CA GLU A 95 28.30 3.41 -7.57
C GLU A 95 29.19 4.14 -8.59
N LEU A 96 29.12 5.47 -8.68
CA LEU A 96 29.97 6.26 -9.57
C LEU A 96 31.44 6.20 -9.13
N ALA A 97 31.70 6.30 -7.82
CA ALA A 97 33.04 6.21 -7.25
C ALA A 97 33.68 4.84 -7.53
N GLU A 98 32.92 3.74 -7.40
CA GLU A 98 33.40 2.38 -7.66
C GLU A 98 33.78 2.16 -9.14
N THR A 99 33.15 2.87 -10.08
CA THR A 99 33.53 2.76 -11.51
C THR A 99 34.85 3.46 -11.86
N GLY A 100 35.32 4.40 -11.03
CA GLY A 100 36.52 5.19 -11.28
C GLY A 100 36.45 6.13 -12.50
N ARG A 101 35.25 6.32 -13.09
CA ARG A 101 35.06 7.10 -14.33
C ARG A 101 34.81 8.58 -14.12
N SER A 102 34.62 9.02 -12.88
CA SER A 102 34.21 10.38 -12.51
C SER A 102 35.09 10.91 -11.36
N GLU A 103 35.54 12.16 -11.47
CA GLU A 103 36.14 12.93 -10.39
C GLU A 103 35.04 13.34 -9.39
N LEU A 104 35.13 12.85 -8.16
CA LEU A 104 34.11 13.07 -7.14
C LEU A 104 34.59 14.12 -6.13
N SER A 105 33.77 15.13 -5.84
CA SER A 105 33.98 16.09 -4.75
C SER A 105 32.86 15.95 -3.72
N VAL A 106 33.17 15.39 -2.55
CA VAL A 106 32.20 15.14 -1.47
C VAL A 106 32.37 16.17 -0.36
N PHE A 107 31.26 16.79 0.01
CA PHE A 107 31.16 17.70 1.15
C PHE A 107 30.23 17.07 2.19
N ALA A 108 30.83 16.58 3.27
CA ALA A 108 30.10 16.01 4.39
C ALA A 108 29.68 17.11 5.38
N ARG A 109 28.59 16.90 6.12
CA ARG A 109 28.11 17.89 7.12
C ARG A 109 29.13 18.22 8.21
N ASP A 110 29.94 17.24 8.62
CA ASP A 110 30.83 17.32 9.77
C ASP A 110 32.18 16.67 9.46
N ALA A 111 33.18 17.00 10.30
CA ALA A 111 34.55 16.55 10.11
C ALA A 111 34.71 15.03 10.29
N GLU A 112 33.91 14.41 11.18
CA GLU A 112 34.01 12.98 11.47
C GLU A 112 33.58 12.14 10.26
N LEU A 113 32.44 12.49 9.65
CA LEU A 113 31.97 11.83 8.43
C LEU A 113 32.92 12.09 7.26
N ALA A 114 33.45 13.31 7.12
CA ALA A 114 34.45 13.61 6.09
C ALA A 114 35.71 12.75 6.23
N GLU A 115 36.19 12.54 7.45
CA GLU A 115 37.36 11.70 7.72
C GLU A 115 37.05 10.22 7.41
N ALA A 116 35.90 9.71 7.84
CA ALA A 116 35.46 8.34 7.53
C ALA A 116 35.37 8.10 6.01
N LEU A 117 34.76 9.03 5.27
CA LEU A 117 34.67 8.97 3.81
C LEU A 117 36.04 9.05 3.15
N SER A 118 36.96 9.88 3.66
CA SER A 118 38.33 9.97 3.16
C SER A 118 39.07 8.63 3.27
N ILE A 119 38.83 7.87 4.34
CA ILE A 119 39.41 6.52 4.52
C ILE A 119 38.85 5.55 3.48
N LEU A 120 37.52 5.55 3.28
CA LEU A 120 36.85 4.61 2.37
C LEU A 120 37.13 4.90 0.90
N LEU A 121 37.33 6.18 0.55
CA LEU A 121 37.52 6.64 -0.82
C LEU A 121 38.99 6.83 -1.22
N ALA A 122 39.96 6.50 -0.37
CA ALA A 122 41.37 6.81 -0.63
C ALA A 122 41.94 6.17 -1.91
N ASP A 123 41.34 5.08 -2.39
CA ASP A 123 41.74 4.38 -3.62
C ASP A 123 40.95 4.86 -4.86
N THR A 124 40.14 5.91 -4.70
CA THR A 124 39.31 6.52 -5.75
C THR A 124 39.80 7.94 -6.05
N PRO A 125 39.49 8.51 -7.23
CA PRO A 125 39.81 9.90 -7.55
C PRO A 125 38.89 10.92 -6.85
N ALA A 126 38.48 10.64 -5.60
CA ALA A 126 37.57 11.47 -4.84
C ALA A 126 38.31 12.44 -3.92
N THR A 127 37.73 13.64 -3.76
CA THR A 127 38.14 14.66 -2.79
C THR A 127 37.03 14.78 -1.75
N VAL A 128 37.38 14.79 -0.47
CA VAL A 128 36.41 14.86 0.62
C VAL A 128 36.72 16.07 1.50
N SER A 129 35.69 16.82 1.88
CA SER A 129 35.78 18.00 2.74
C SER A 129 34.57 18.06 3.67
N SER A 130 34.64 18.87 4.73
CA SER A 130 33.53 19.08 5.66
C SER A 130 32.94 20.49 5.55
N GLY A 131 31.65 20.62 5.82
CA GLY A 131 30.91 21.88 5.84
C GLY A 131 30.31 22.29 4.49
N MET A 132 29.89 23.56 4.41
CA MET A 132 29.33 24.10 3.18
C MET A 132 30.42 24.24 2.10
N PRO A 133 30.15 23.83 0.86
CA PRO A 133 31.15 23.89 -0.20
C PRO A 133 31.46 25.33 -0.59
N VAL A 134 32.74 25.69 -0.51
CA VAL A 134 33.28 26.91 -1.12
C VAL A 134 33.82 26.53 -2.49
N ILE A 135 33.00 26.74 -3.52
CA ILE A 135 33.32 26.31 -4.88
C ILE A 135 33.98 27.47 -5.62
N PRO A 136 35.20 27.28 -6.17
CA PRO A 136 35.84 28.28 -7.02
C PRO A 136 34.96 28.67 -8.21
N ALA A 137 34.97 29.96 -8.58
CA ALA A 137 34.08 30.50 -9.61
C ALA A 137 34.31 29.89 -11.01
N ASP A 138 35.45 29.26 -11.24
CA ASP A 138 35.86 28.57 -12.46
C ASP A 138 35.58 27.05 -12.42
N LYS A 139 35.29 26.47 -11.25
CA LYS A 139 34.95 25.05 -11.13
C LYS A 139 33.47 24.83 -11.50
N ARG A 140 33.22 23.89 -12.41
CA ARG A 140 31.88 23.47 -12.84
C ARG A 140 31.75 21.95 -12.73
N PHE A 141 30.55 21.49 -12.40
CA PHE A 141 30.20 20.08 -12.22
C PHE A 141 29.09 19.66 -13.17
N ASP A 142 29.23 18.47 -13.73
CA ASP A 142 28.27 17.86 -14.65
C ASP A 142 27.05 17.30 -13.88
N ALA A 143 27.28 16.88 -12.63
CA ALA A 143 26.22 16.51 -11.72
C ALA A 143 26.48 17.05 -10.32
N ILE A 144 25.43 17.57 -9.68
CA ILE A 144 25.42 17.96 -8.28
C ILE A 144 24.36 17.14 -7.56
N ILE A 145 24.75 16.41 -6.52
CA ILE A 145 23.85 15.67 -5.66
C ILE A 145 23.79 16.39 -4.32
N CYS A 146 22.59 16.75 -3.87
CA CYS A 146 22.37 17.51 -2.65
C CYS A 146 21.37 16.77 -1.76
N ALA A 147 21.88 16.16 -0.70
CA ALA A 147 21.10 15.52 0.37
C ALA A 147 21.29 16.30 1.68
N PRO A 148 20.59 17.45 1.84
CA PRO A 148 20.71 18.29 3.02
C PRO A 148 20.07 17.65 4.26
N PRO A 149 20.38 18.14 5.48
CA PRO A 149 19.79 17.59 6.68
C PRO A 149 18.29 17.89 6.71
N ILE A 150 17.47 16.85 6.86
CA ILE A 150 16.01 16.99 6.88
C ILE A 150 15.55 17.29 8.32
N GLY A 151 14.69 18.30 8.48
CA GLY A 151 14.09 18.66 9.76
C GLY A 151 14.93 19.55 10.67
N ILE A 152 16.21 19.80 10.34
CA ILE A 152 17.06 20.75 11.07
C ILE A 152 16.76 22.16 10.55
N ARG A 153 16.13 23.00 11.39
CA ARG A 153 15.92 24.41 11.07
C ARG A 153 17.11 25.22 11.57
N THR A 154 17.96 25.67 10.66
CA THR A 154 18.88 26.78 10.92
C THR A 154 18.08 28.07 11.14
N LYS A 155 18.66 29.12 11.74
CA LYS A 155 17.97 30.42 11.90
C LYS A 155 17.60 30.97 10.52
N GLY A 156 16.33 30.84 10.13
CA GLY A 156 15.80 31.26 8.82
C GLY A 156 15.62 30.14 7.79
N GLY A 157 16.02 28.90 8.09
CA GLY A 157 15.84 27.73 7.22
C GLY A 157 14.43 27.14 7.28
N ASP A 158 14.00 26.50 6.19
CA ASP A 158 12.67 25.89 6.07
C ASP A 158 12.61 24.44 6.61
N GLY A 159 13.76 23.84 6.90
CA GLY A 159 13.91 22.45 7.34
C GLY A 159 13.93 21.43 6.21
N PHE A 160 14.03 21.87 4.95
CA PHE A 160 14.14 21.02 3.76
C PHE A 160 15.48 21.21 3.02
N GLY A 161 16.36 22.08 3.52
CA GLY A 161 17.67 22.37 2.93
C GLY A 161 17.62 23.41 1.81
N SER A 162 16.57 24.24 1.79
CA SER A 162 16.45 25.35 0.83
C SER A 162 17.57 26.38 0.93
N GLU A 163 18.33 26.41 2.02
CA GLU A 163 19.50 27.25 2.17
C GLU A 163 20.75 26.71 1.44
N VAL A 164 20.83 25.40 1.19
CA VAL A 164 22.01 24.76 0.60
C VAL A 164 21.98 24.84 -0.92
N VAL A 165 20.82 24.50 -1.51
CA VAL A 165 20.68 24.35 -2.97
C VAL A 165 21.03 25.62 -3.76
N PRO A 166 20.60 26.84 -3.34
CA PRO A 166 20.99 28.07 -4.02
C PRO A 166 22.50 28.32 -4.02
N GLY A 167 23.22 27.90 -2.97
CA GLY A 167 24.68 28.00 -2.88
C GLY A 167 25.41 27.07 -3.85
N LEU A 168 24.79 25.94 -4.21
CA LEU A 168 25.34 24.99 -5.18
C LEU A 168 25.03 25.37 -6.63
N ALA A 169 23.95 26.11 -6.86
CA ALA A 169 23.46 26.45 -8.19
C ALA A 169 24.51 27.08 -9.13
N PRO A 170 25.40 28.01 -8.69
CA PRO A 170 26.43 28.59 -9.57
C PRO A 170 27.47 27.58 -10.07
N ALA A 171 27.67 26.47 -9.36
CA ALA A 171 28.68 25.47 -9.70
C ALA A 171 28.20 24.45 -10.74
N LEU A 172 26.91 24.45 -11.08
CA LEU A 172 26.37 23.54 -12.09
C LEU A 172 26.81 23.96 -13.49
N ALA A 173 27.33 23.02 -14.28
CA ALA A 173 27.63 23.20 -15.70
C ALA A 173 26.34 23.46 -16.51
N ASP A 174 26.48 23.96 -17.74
CA ASP A 174 25.34 24.34 -18.58
C ASP A 174 24.43 23.16 -18.96
N ASP A 175 25.03 22.00 -19.25
CA ASP A 175 24.30 20.74 -19.49
C ASP A 175 24.19 19.86 -18.22
N GLY A 176 24.54 20.43 -17.06
CA GLY A 176 24.60 19.70 -15.81
C GLY A 176 23.22 19.43 -15.19
N VAL A 177 23.19 18.44 -14.30
CA VAL A 177 22.00 18.09 -13.52
C VAL A 177 22.22 18.30 -12.01
N LEU A 178 21.26 18.94 -11.33
CA LEU A 178 21.26 19.03 -9.86
C LEU A 178 20.13 18.18 -9.29
N CYS A 179 20.46 17.21 -8.44
CA CYS A 179 19.53 16.34 -7.73
C CYS A 179 19.39 16.81 -6.28
N TRP A 180 18.21 17.28 -5.89
CA TRP A 180 17.88 17.67 -4.51
C TRP A 180 16.99 16.61 -3.86
N ILE A 181 17.52 15.94 -2.85
CA ILE A 181 16.85 14.86 -2.11
C ILE A 181 16.41 15.41 -0.76
N THR A 182 15.10 15.52 -0.51
CA THR A 182 14.60 16.12 0.74
C THR A 182 13.22 15.60 1.14
N GLY A 183 12.67 16.09 2.24
CA GLY A 183 11.30 15.80 2.67
C GLY A 183 10.25 16.40 1.73
N ARG A 184 9.18 15.66 1.45
CA ARG A 184 8.12 16.06 0.50
C ARG A 184 7.41 17.37 0.85
N GLY A 185 7.46 17.79 2.11
CA GLY A 185 6.97 19.08 2.59
C GLY A 185 7.51 20.29 1.81
N VAL A 186 8.66 20.16 1.15
CA VAL A 186 9.21 21.18 0.25
C VAL A 186 8.23 21.61 -0.85
N LEU A 187 7.35 20.72 -1.33
CA LEU A 187 6.42 21.00 -2.44
C LEU A 187 5.21 21.85 -2.03
N PHE A 188 4.86 21.86 -0.74
CA PHE A 188 3.61 22.48 -0.27
C PHE A 188 3.77 23.42 0.92
N SER A 189 4.90 23.41 1.63
CA SER A 189 5.12 24.36 2.71
C SER A 189 5.30 25.78 2.17
N ARG A 190 4.68 26.77 2.84
CA ARG A 190 4.76 28.18 2.43
C ARG A 190 6.21 28.69 2.45
N GLY A 191 7.04 28.21 3.40
CA GLY A 191 8.45 28.59 3.51
C GLY A 191 9.29 28.09 2.35
N ALA A 192 9.13 26.82 1.96
CA ALA A 192 9.90 26.21 0.87
C ALA A 192 9.46 26.66 -0.54
N ARG A 193 8.20 27.07 -0.71
CA ARG A 193 7.70 27.54 -2.02
C ARG A 193 8.46 28.75 -2.56
N GLY A 194 9.04 29.57 -1.70
CA GLY A 194 9.88 30.71 -2.10
C GLY A 194 11.20 30.30 -2.78
N THR A 195 11.66 29.06 -2.57
CA THR A 195 12.93 28.56 -3.09
C THR A 195 12.89 28.33 -4.59
N PHE A 196 11.78 27.85 -5.15
CA PHE A 196 11.69 27.55 -6.58
C PHE A 196 11.83 28.81 -7.47
N PRO A 197 11.13 29.93 -7.20
CA PRO A 197 11.37 31.18 -7.92
C PRO A 197 12.81 31.69 -7.77
N ALA A 198 13.42 31.58 -6.58
CA ALA A 198 14.80 31.99 -6.35
C ALA A 198 15.80 31.17 -7.17
N LEU A 199 15.61 29.85 -7.25
CA LEU A 199 16.43 28.98 -8.10
C LEU A 199 16.23 29.28 -9.60
N SER A 200 15.00 29.62 -10.01
CA SER A 200 14.75 30.05 -11.39
C SER A 200 15.48 31.36 -11.74
N GLN A 201 15.62 32.29 -10.79
CA GLN A 201 16.43 33.51 -10.99
C GLN A 201 17.93 33.21 -11.12
N LEU A 202 18.39 32.10 -10.53
CA LEU A 202 19.76 31.58 -10.69
C LEU A 202 19.93 30.72 -11.96
N GLY A 203 18.90 30.67 -12.82
CA GLY A 203 18.90 29.91 -14.06
C GLY A 203 18.73 28.40 -13.88
N LEU A 204 18.20 27.95 -12.73
CA LEU A 204 17.86 26.54 -12.52
C LEU A 204 16.36 26.32 -12.67
N HIS A 205 16.00 25.41 -13.56
CA HIS A 205 14.62 25.04 -13.86
C HIS A 205 14.35 23.59 -13.46
N VAL A 206 13.16 23.33 -12.92
CA VAL A 206 12.76 21.98 -12.51
C VAL A 206 12.55 21.12 -13.76
N ALA A 207 13.40 20.11 -13.91
CA ALA A 207 13.30 19.08 -14.93
C ALA A 207 12.41 17.91 -14.48
N ALA A 208 12.50 17.54 -13.19
CA ALA A 208 11.67 16.46 -12.65
C ALA A 208 11.34 16.63 -11.16
N VAL A 209 10.22 16.03 -10.74
CA VAL A 209 9.82 15.86 -9.34
C VAL A 209 9.40 14.42 -9.12
N ILE A 210 10.19 13.66 -8.37
CA ILE A 210 9.93 12.25 -8.08
C ILE A 210 9.48 12.15 -6.61
N ASP A 211 8.24 11.70 -6.39
CA ASP A 211 7.74 11.34 -5.07
C ASP A 211 8.52 10.09 -4.59
N LEU A 212 9.16 10.17 -3.42
CA LEU A 212 9.90 9.05 -2.87
C LEU A 212 9.02 8.31 -1.88
N ALA A 213 8.80 7.01 -2.15
CA ALA A 213 8.22 6.16 -1.15
C ALA A 213 9.12 6.18 0.09
N PRO A 214 8.51 6.26 1.25
CA PRO A 214 9.26 6.27 2.49
C PRO A 214 10.06 4.96 2.70
N GLY A 215 11.19 5.09 3.38
CA GLY A 215 12.24 4.06 3.36
C GLY A 215 13.25 4.27 2.23
N ALA A 216 12.97 5.15 1.26
CA ALA A 216 13.99 5.65 0.34
C ALA A 216 14.97 6.64 1.05
N LEU A 217 14.46 7.43 2.01
CA LEU A 217 15.27 8.34 2.82
C LEU A 217 15.86 7.65 4.06
N ALA A 218 17.08 8.05 4.43
CA ALA A 218 17.85 7.46 5.51
C ALA A 218 17.26 7.69 6.89
N GLY A 219 17.01 6.61 7.65
CA GLY A 219 16.64 6.69 9.07
C GLY A 219 15.40 7.53 9.37
N ALA A 220 14.62 7.88 8.35
CA ALA A 220 13.46 8.74 8.46
C ALA A 220 12.25 8.04 7.87
N HIS A 221 11.17 7.99 8.65
CA HIS A 221 9.89 7.40 8.24
C HIS A 221 8.98 8.41 7.51
N ILE A 222 9.55 9.47 6.98
CA ILE A 222 8.83 10.58 6.34
C ILE A 222 8.78 10.41 4.82
N GLU A 223 7.79 11.05 4.20
CA GLU A 223 7.72 11.21 2.75
C GLU A 223 8.93 12.00 2.23
N GLY A 224 9.55 11.50 1.17
CA GLY A 224 10.64 12.19 0.48
C GLY A 224 10.24 12.69 -0.90
N THR A 225 11.09 13.53 -1.48
CA THR A 225 11.07 13.85 -2.90
C THR A 225 12.49 14.03 -3.42
N LEU A 226 12.71 13.59 -4.66
CA LEU A 226 13.87 13.94 -5.47
C LEU A 226 13.42 14.99 -6.49
N ILE A 227 13.99 16.19 -6.41
CA ILE A 227 13.77 17.26 -7.38
C ILE A 227 15.02 17.36 -8.25
N VAL A 228 14.82 17.26 -9.57
CA VAL A 228 15.89 17.34 -10.56
C VAL A 228 15.83 18.71 -11.22
N PHE A 229 16.94 19.44 -11.22
CA PHE A 229 17.08 20.74 -11.90
C PHE A 229 18.06 20.65 -13.07
N SER A 230 17.84 21.50 -14.08
CA SER A 230 18.75 21.73 -15.20
C SER A 230 18.87 23.24 -15.48
N ARG A 231 19.97 23.68 -16.10
CA ARG A 231 20.05 25.08 -16.59
C ARG A 231 19.18 25.34 -17.81
N ARG A 232 18.86 24.29 -18.55
CA ARG A 232 17.92 24.37 -19.67
C ARG A 232 16.50 24.62 -19.14
N GLU A 233 15.90 25.71 -19.58
CA GLU A 233 14.48 25.97 -19.37
C GLU A 233 13.65 24.92 -20.09
N GLN A 234 12.73 24.28 -19.36
CA GLN A 234 11.86 23.23 -19.88
C GLN A 234 10.41 23.72 -19.94
N LYS A 235 9.71 23.43 -21.05
CA LYS A 235 8.27 23.69 -21.15
C LYS A 235 7.44 22.72 -20.32
N GLN A 236 7.99 21.53 -20.09
CA GLN A 236 7.37 20.44 -19.36
C GLN A 236 8.36 19.85 -18.38
N LYS A 237 7.86 19.38 -17.24
CA LYS A 237 8.64 18.63 -16.25
C LYS A 237 8.08 17.22 -16.12
N LEU A 238 8.96 16.28 -15.79
CA LEU A 238 8.54 14.93 -15.45
C LEU A 238 8.14 14.86 -13.98
N VAL A 239 6.97 14.32 -13.68
CA VAL A 239 6.59 13.91 -12.33
C VAL A 239 6.62 12.40 -12.25
N GLY A 240 7.16 11.81 -11.19
CA GLY A 240 7.21 10.36 -11.03
C GLY A 240 7.10 9.90 -9.58
N ALA A 241 7.08 8.59 -9.36
CA ALA A 241 7.09 7.98 -8.04
C ALA A 241 8.06 6.80 -7.99
N LEU A 242 8.98 6.81 -7.02
CA LEU A 242 9.89 5.70 -6.76
C LEU A 242 9.35 4.86 -5.60
N ARG A 243 8.80 3.67 -5.91
CA ARG A 243 8.17 2.75 -4.94
C ARG A 243 8.82 1.38 -4.90
N ALA A 244 9.48 0.99 -5.97
CA ALA A 244 10.23 -0.24 -6.06
C ALA A 244 11.47 -0.08 -6.97
N PRO A 245 12.48 -0.96 -6.86
CA PRO A 245 13.68 -0.90 -7.71
C PRO A 245 13.38 -0.93 -9.21
N GLU A 246 12.31 -1.60 -9.63
CA GLU A 246 11.92 -1.73 -11.04
C GLU A 246 11.48 -0.39 -11.65
N ASP A 247 11.14 0.61 -10.83
CA ASP A 247 10.71 1.93 -11.30
C ASP A 247 11.87 2.75 -11.91
N VAL A 248 13.10 2.49 -11.46
CA VAL A 248 14.30 3.28 -11.81
C VAL A 248 14.50 3.32 -13.33
N ALA A 249 14.53 2.16 -13.97
CA ALA A 249 14.77 2.06 -15.41
C ALA A 249 13.69 2.78 -16.22
N SER A 250 12.43 2.73 -15.77
CA SER A 250 11.29 3.38 -16.41
C SER A 250 11.40 4.91 -16.33
N ILE A 251 11.72 5.45 -15.15
CA ILE A 251 11.87 6.90 -14.93
C ILE A 251 13.07 7.45 -15.73
N ILE A 252 14.21 6.76 -15.70
CA ILE A 252 15.41 7.17 -16.46
C ILE A 252 15.16 7.16 -17.96
N SER A 253 14.51 6.12 -18.47
CA SER A 253 14.16 6.03 -19.90
C SER A 253 13.26 7.19 -20.32
N ALA A 254 12.27 7.54 -19.51
CA ALA A 254 11.37 8.65 -19.78
C ALA A 254 12.09 10.01 -19.79
N LEU A 255 12.99 10.26 -18.83
CA LEU A 255 13.78 11.48 -18.78
C LEU A 255 14.71 11.62 -20.00
N LYS A 256 15.31 10.52 -20.46
CA LYS A 256 16.17 10.50 -21.66
C LYS A 256 15.38 10.71 -22.95
N ALA A 257 14.19 10.12 -23.06
CA ALA A 257 13.32 10.28 -24.22
C ALA A 257 12.70 11.68 -24.32
N GLY A 258 12.53 12.36 -23.19
CA GLY A 258 11.91 13.67 -23.11
C GLY A 258 10.38 13.63 -23.14
N PRO A 259 9.72 14.80 -23.26
CA PRO A 259 8.28 14.89 -23.12
C PRO A 259 7.50 14.11 -24.17
N VAL A 260 6.60 13.25 -23.70
CA VAL A 260 5.68 12.46 -24.52
C VAL A 260 4.25 12.69 -24.05
N LYS A 261 3.28 12.56 -24.96
CA LYS A 261 1.86 12.72 -24.63
C LYS A 261 1.33 11.64 -23.68
N LYS A 262 1.90 10.43 -23.74
CA LYS A 262 1.43 9.25 -23.00
C LYS A 262 2.22 9.14 -21.69
N PRO A 263 1.58 9.22 -20.51
CA PRO A 263 2.25 8.95 -19.24
C PRO A 263 2.69 7.49 -19.15
N GLY A 264 3.74 7.23 -18.36
CA GLY A 264 4.12 5.89 -17.97
C GLY A 264 3.38 5.40 -16.72
N ALA A 265 3.73 4.19 -16.30
CA ALA A 265 3.17 3.56 -15.11
C ALA A 265 3.43 4.36 -13.82
N VAL A 266 4.66 4.89 -13.70
CA VAL A 266 5.14 5.56 -12.48
C VAL A 266 5.63 6.99 -12.76
N TRP A 267 5.28 7.55 -13.92
CA TRP A 267 5.65 8.91 -14.29
C TRP A 267 4.68 9.53 -15.30
N ALA A 268 4.67 10.86 -15.37
CA ALA A 268 3.91 11.65 -16.35
C ALA A 268 4.64 12.96 -16.66
N TRP A 269 4.36 13.56 -17.81
CA TRP A 269 4.86 14.90 -18.16
C TRP A 269 3.77 15.94 -17.91
N LEU A 270 4.08 16.96 -17.11
CA LEU A 270 3.21 18.10 -16.82
C LEU A 270 3.84 19.39 -17.38
N THR A 271 3.06 20.46 -17.51
CA THR A 271 3.64 21.78 -17.78
C THR A 271 4.54 22.20 -16.62
N ALA A 272 5.58 22.98 -16.89
CA ALA A 272 6.58 23.32 -15.87
C ALA A 272 5.98 24.04 -14.64
N ASP A 273 4.94 24.84 -14.86
CA ASP A 273 4.19 25.61 -13.87
C ASP A 273 3.15 24.80 -13.07
N ASP A 274 2.82 23.58 -13.50
CA ASP A 274 1.84 22.74 -12.82
C ASP A 274 2.35 22.33 -11.43
N PRO A 275 1.68 22.68 -10.32
CA PRO A 275 2.19 22.40 -8.98
C PRO A 275 2.05 20.93 -8.54
N ARG A 276 1.39 20.09 -9.34
CA ARG A 276 1.07 18.71 -8.96
C ARG A 276 2.31 17.80 -9.03
N SER A 277 2.33 16.81 -8.12
CA SER A 277 3.26 15.67 -8.13
C SER A 277 2.57 14.42 -8.67
N PHE A 278 3.30 13.31 -8.85
CA PHE A 278 2.70 12.07 -9.36
C PHE A 278 1.63 11.50 -8.43
N MET A 279 1.83 11.58 -7.11
CA MET A 279 0.81 11.20 -6.12
C MET A 279 -0.49 12.01 -6.24
N HIS A 280 -0.44 13.26 -6.71
CA HIS A 280 -1.65 14.04 -6.97
C HIS A 280 -2.44 13.44 -8.15
N LEU A 281 -1.73 13.03 -9.21
CA LEU A 281 -2.34 12.39 -10.38
C LEU A 281 -3.00 11.04 -10.00
N GLU A 282 -2.34 10.22 -9.19
CA GLU A 282 -2.92 8.95 -8.71
C GLU A 282 -4.17 9.17 -7.87
N ARG A 283 -4.17 10.22 -7.03
CA ARG A 283 -5.35 10.58 -6.25
C ARG A 283 -6.51 11.01 -7.13
N GLU A 284 -6.28 11.86 -8.12
CA GLU A 284 -7.30 12.28 -9.09
C GLU A 284 -7.89 11.08 -9.83
N ARG A 285 -7.04 10.11 -10.21
CA ARG A 285 -7.50 8.85 -10.83
C ARG A 285 -8.36 8.02 -9.88
N LEU A 286 -7.95 7.86 -8.62
CA LEU A 286 -8.76 7.15 -7.62
C LEU A 286 -10.12 7.82 -7.45
N ILE A 287 -10.17 9.16 -7.34
CA ILE A 287 -11.42 9.91 -7.24
C ILE A 287 -12.29 9.62 -8.46
N ARG A 288 -11.73 9.67 -9.67
CA ARG A 288 -12.44 9.35 -10.92
C ARG A 288 -13.00 7.93 -10.94
N ASN A 289 -12.25 6.94 -10.44
CA ASN A 289 -12.70 5.55 -10.34
C ASN A 289 -13.83 5.37 -9.33
N LEU A 290 -13.80 6.13 -8.23
CA LEU A 290 -14.82 6.11 -7.19
C LEU A 290 -16.04 6.97 -7.53
N THR A 291 -15.92 7.91 -8.49
CA THR A 291 -17.03 8.75 -8.93
C THR A 291 -18.23 7.86 -9.32
N PRO A 292 -19.42 8.13 -8.77
CA PRO A 292 -20.62 7.39 -9.12
C PRO A 292 -20.84 7.36 -10.65
N ARG A 293 -21.12 6.17 -11.19
CA ARG A 293 -21.45 6.01 -12.61
C ARG A 293 -22.88 6.51 -12.86
N GLY A 294 -23.12 7.07 -14.05
CA GLY A 294 -24.41 7.63 -14.46
C GLY A 294 -24.30 9.10 -14.84
N ARG A 295 -25.42 9.69 -15.30
CA ARG A 295 -25.49 11.10 -15.68
C ARG A 295 -25.42 11.98 -14.43
N HIS A 296 -24.48 12.92 -14.39
CA HIS A 296 -24.29 13.87 -13.31
C HIS A 296 -23.59 15.14 -13.81
N GLU A 297 -23.67 16.21 -13.02
CA GLU A 297 -22.91 17.45 -13.19
C GLU A 297 -21.95 17.62 -12.02
N LEU A 298 -20.80 18.25 -12.26
CA LEU A 298 -19.92 18.68 -11.18
C LEU A 298 -20.40 20.03 -10.66
N LYS A 299 -20.81 20.08 -9.39
CA LYS A 299 -21.24 21.30 -8.71
C LYS A 299 -20.43 21.51 -7.44
N THR A 300 -19.99 22.73 -7.20
CA THR A 300 -19.35 23.08 -5.92
C THR A 300 -20.38 23.07 -4.81
N ILE A 301 -19.97 22.76 -3.58
CA ILE A 301 -20.86 22.89 -2.41
C ILE A 301 -21.46 24.30 -2.34
N ARG A 302 -20.65 25.33 -2.62
CA ARG A 302 -21.11 26.73 -2.67
C ARG A 302 -22.30 26.94 -3.61
N ALA A 303 -22.30 26.32 -4.79
CA ALA A 303 -23.38 26.45 -5.77
C ALA A 303 -24.69 25.77 -5.34
N LEU A 304 -24.63 24.84 -4.39
CA LEU A 304 -25.78 24.11 -3.84
C LEU A 304 -26.41 24.81 -2.64
N LEU A 305 -25.87 25.95 -2.19
CA LEU A 305 -26.38 26.67 -1.03
C LEU A 305 -27.47 27.67 -1.42
N ALA A 306 -28.52 27.72 -0.61
CA ALA A 306 -29.50 28.80 -0.65
C ALA A 306 -28.92 30.09 -0.02
N ASP A 307 -27.97 29.95 0.91
CA ASP A 307 -27.26 31.05 1.55
C ASP A 307 -25.79 30.67 1.73
N THR A 308 -24.88 31.56 1.32
CA THR A 308 -23.42 31.34 1.42
C THR A 308 -22.88 31.39 2.85
N ARG A 309 -23.67 31.83 3.84
CA ARG A 309 -23.30 31.84 5.25
C ARG A 309 -23.18 30.41 5.77
N VAL A 310 -22.01 30.08 6.31
CA VAL A 310 -21.75 28.81 7.01
C VAL A 310 -21.61 29.12 8.49
N GLU A 311 -22.51 28.56 9.29
CA GLU A 311 -22.54 28.76 10.74
C GLU A 311 -22.17 27.49 11.50
N ARG A 312 -21.92 27.62 12.80
CA ARG A 312 -21.74 26.47 13.68
C ARG A 312 -23.09 25.96 14.15
N ALA A 313 -23.23 24.64 14.29
CA ALA A 313 -24.48 24.01 14.66
C ALA A 313 -24.92 24.28 16.11
N ASP A 314 -24.02 24.79 16.98
CA ASP A 314 -24.35 25.24 18.33
C ASP A 314 -24.99 26.64 18.36
N ARG A 315 -25.02 27.36 17.23
CA ARG A 315 -25.70 28.66 17.13
C ARG A 315 -27.19 28.45 16.80
N PRO A 316 -28.08 29.26 17.38
CA PRO A 316 -29.51 29.19 17.07
C PRO A 316 -29.74 29.36 15.57
N LEU A 317 -30.72 28.64 15.02
CA LEU A 317 -31.16 28.83 13.64
C LEU A 317 -32.01 30.11 13.62
N LEU A 318 -31.69 31.04 12.71
CA LEU A 318 -32.55 32.21 12.50
C LEU A 318 -33.92 31.75 12.01
N ASP A 319 -34.98 32.42 12.46
CA ASP A 319 -36.36 32.01 12.20
C ASP A 319 -36.68 31.92 10.69
N ASP A 320 -36.04 32.77 9.88
CA ASP A 320 -36.17 32.79 8.40
C ASP A 320 -35.76 31.48 7.72
N PHE A 321 -35.00 30.62 8.41
CA PHE A 321 -34.50 29.35 7.86
C PHE A 321 -35.18 28.12 8.46
N ARG A 322 -36.19 28.28 9.32
CA ARG A 322 -37.00 27.15 9.82
C ARG A 322 -37.73 26.48 8.65
N GLY A 323 -37.53 25.16 8.50
CA GLY A 323 -38.11 24.38 7.39
C GLY A 323 -37.27 24.35 6.11
N THR A 324 -36.07 24.94 6.10
CA THR A 324 -35.13 24.81 4.98
C THR A 324 -34.37 23.48 5.01
N ALA A 325 -33.86 23.05 3.85
CA ALA A 325 -33.02 21.86 3.74
C ALA A 325 -31.64 22.14 4.37
N LEU A 326 -31.29 21.44 5.44
CA LEU A 326 -30.03 21.62 6.15
C LEU A 326 -29.08 20.45 5.92
N LEU A 327 -27.78 20.74 5.89
CA LEU A 327 -26.71 19.75 5.87
C LEU A 327 -25.70 20.09 6.98
N PHE A 328 -25.35 19.08 7.76
CA PHE A 328 -24.44 19.20 8.91
C PHE A 328 -23.12 18.49 8.60
N VAL A 329 -22.04 19.27 8.45
CA VAL A 329 -20.72 18.78 8.06
C VAL A 329 -19.71 18.99 9.19
N PRO A 330 -19.19 17.92 9.83
CA PRO A 330 -18.14 18.05 10.83
C PRO A 330 -16.84 18.63 10.26
N GLU A 331 -16.08 19.37 11.08
CA GLU A 331 -14.72 19.81 10.73
C GLU A 331 -13.78 18.63 10.46
N TYR A 332 -13.99 17.52 11.17
CA TYR A 332 -13.13 16.35 11.11
C TYR A 332 -13.51 15.51 9.89
N ALA A 333 -12.61 15.40 8.92
CA ALA A 333 -12.90 14.75 7.63
C ALA A 333 -13.39 13.29 7.74
N GLY A 334 -13.04 12.60 8.83
CA GLY A 334 -13.45 11.22 9.13
C GLY A 334 -14.85 11.07 9.75
N SER A 335 -15.46 12.14 10.24
CA SER A 335 -16.78 12.09 10.90
C SER A 335 -17.94 12.07 9.90
N ARG A 336 -19.13 11.66 10.36
CA ARG A 336 -20.32 11.48 9.52
C ARG A 336 -21.01 12.81 9.23
N VAL A 337 -21.35 13.02 7.96
CA VAL A 337 -22.22 14.13 7.52
C VAL A 337 -23.67 13.70 7.66
N THR A 338 -24.54 14.57 8.15
CA THR A 338 -25.96 14.26 8.40
C THR A 338 -26.88 15.33 7.81
N ALA A 339 -28.11 14.95 7.50
CA ALA A 339 -29.17 15.90 7.11
C ALA A 339 -29.99 16.38 8.32
N ASP A 340 -29.82 15.73 9.46
CA ASP A 340 -30.41 16.09 10.75
C ASP A 340 -29.31 16.29 11.79
N LEU A 341 -29.49 17.27 12.69
CA LEU A 341 -28.57 17.52 13.79
C LEU A 341 -28.69 16.45 14.87
N GLU A 342 -29.87 15.85 15.07
CA GLU A 342 -30.07 14.81 16.07
C GLU A 342 -29.30 13.52 15.74
N GLU A 343 -29.06 13.27 14.45
CA GLU A 343 -28.25 12.14 13.98
C GLU A 343 -26.74 12.36 14.17
N GLN A 344 -26.31 13.54 14.59
CA GLN A 344 -24.90 13.92 14.64
C GLN A 344 -24.21 13.41 15.92
N THR A 345 -23.05 12.76 15.75
CA THR A 345 -22.27 12.21 16.88
C THR A 345 -21.16 13.15 17.36
N VAL A 346 -20.86 14.19 16.58
CA VAL A 346 -19.85 15.21 16.91
C VAL A 346 -20.50 16.39 17.64
N LYS A 347 -19.78 16.96 18.63
CA LYS A 347 -20.25 18.15 19.36
C LYS A 347 -20.63 19.30 18.39
N PRO A 348 -21.80 19.93 18.53
CA PRO A 348 -22.31 20.93 17.57
C PRO A 348 -21.34 22.09 17.24
N ARG A 349 -20.51 22.52 18.19
CA ARG A 349 -19.44 23.53 17.98
C ARG A 349 -18.42 23.18 16.88
N SER A 350 -18.22 21.90 16.61
CA SER A 350 -17.28 21.37 15.61
C SER A 350 -18.00 20.92 14.33
N VAL A 351 -19.24 21.36 14.13
CA VAL A 351 -20.08 21.01 12.99
C VAL A 351 -20.50 22.29 12.28
N TYR A 352 -20.28 22.33 10.97
CA TYR A 352 -20.77 23.37 10.09
C TYR A 352 -22.21 23.07 9.70
N ARG A 353 -23.08 24.08 9.76
CA ARG A 353 -24.45 24.07 9.26
C ARG A 353 -24.49 24.78 7.91
N LEU A 354 -24.93 24.05 6.88
CA LEU A 354 -25.06 24.54 5.51
C LEU A 354 -26.54 24.57 5.15
N ILE A 355 -26.99 25.69 4.56
CA ILE A 355 -28.37 25.89 4.12
C ILE A 355 -28.45 25.53 2.63
N ILE A 356 -29.04 24.39 2.32
CA ILE A 356 -29.08 23.82 0.97
C ILE A 356 -30.27 24.38 0.18
N ASP A 357 -30.03 24.72 -1.08
CA ASP A 357 -31.10 25.02 -2.03
C ASP A 357 -31.80 23.71 -2.44
N GLY A 358 -32.98 23.48 -1.86
CA GLY A 358 -33.80 22.29 -2.12
C GLY A 358 -34.25 22.12 -3.57
N LYS A 359 -34.15 23.16 -4.42
CA LYS A 359 -34.41 23.05 -5.86
C LYS A 359 -33.23 22.45 -6.62
N GLN A 360 -32.04 22.46 -6.03
CA GLN A 360 -30.81 21.98 -6.66
C GLN A 360 -30.32 20.66 -6.06
N ALA A 361 -30.48 20.47 -4.75
CA ALA A 361 -30.00 19.27 -4.09
C ALA A 361 -30.86 18.81 -2.92
N ASN A 362 -30.96 17.50 -2.79
CA ASN A 362 -31.55 16.85 -1.62
C ASN A 362 -30.47 16.68 -0.51
N PRO A 363 -30.68 17.18 0.71
CA PRO A 363 -29.67 17.12 1.77
C PRO A 363 -29.34 15.70 2.22
N ARG A 364 -30.31 14.77 2.19
CA ARG A 364 -30.07 13.34 2.52
C ARG A 364 -29.18 12.68 1.47
N PHE A 365 -29.42 12.96 0.19
CA PHE A 365 -28.52 12.53 -0.88
C PHE A 365 -27.11 13.08 -0.69
N LEU A 366 -26.95 14.39 -0.40
CA LEU A 366 -25.63 14.98 -0.17
C LEU A 366 -24.90 14.35 1.03
N ALA A 367 -25.62 14.09 2.13
CA ALA A 367 -25.05 13.39 3.27
C ALA A 367 -24.57 11.99 2.90
N GLN A 368 -25.36 11.22 2.16
CA GLN A 368 -24.99 9.89 1.68
C GLN A 368 -23.77 9.93 0.76
N LEU A 369 -23.77 10.84 -0.24
CA LEU A 369 -22.67 11.02 -1.18
C LEU A 369 -21.37 11.38 -0.46
N LEU A 370 -21.40 12.33 0.48
CA LEU A 370 -20.24 12.75 1.24
C LEU A 370 -19.70 11.65 2.17
N ASN A 371 -20.56 10.75 2.65
CA ASN A 371 -20.16 9.61 3.49
C ASN A 371 -19.72 8.37 2.68
N SER A 372 -19.98 8.34 1.38
CA SER A 372 -19.52 7.27 0.48
C SER A 372 -17.98 7.21 0.38
N PRO A 373 -17.38 6.13 -0.15
CA PRO A 373 -15.93 6.09 -0.42
C PRO A 373 -15.43 7.29 -1.24
N TYR A 374 -16.18 7.70 -2.27
CA TYR A 374 -15.89 8.90 -3.08
C TYR A 374 -15.88 10.17 -2.23
N GLY A 375 -16.96 10.44 -1.49
CA GLY A 375 -17.08 11.64 -0.67
C GLY A 375 -16.02 11.72 0.43
N ARG A 376 -15.67 10.59 1.06
CA ARG A 376 -14.59 10.54 2.06
C ARG A 376 -13.22 10.88 1.47
N GLN A 377 -12.91 10.41 0.25
CA GLN A 377 -11.64 10.74 -0.42
C GLN A 377 -11.55 12.22 -0.80
N LEU A 378 -12.67 12.81 -1.21
CA LEU A 378 -12.79 14.25 -1.46
C LEU A 378 -12.56 15.07 -0.18
N ARG A 379 -13.28 14.77 0.91
CA ARG A 379 -13.13 15.49 2.18
C ARG A 379 -11.73 15.34 2.79
N SER A 380 -11.12 14.17 2.66
CA SER A 380 -9.73 13.93 3.06
C SER A 380 -8.75 14.83 2.29
N GLY A 381 -9.11 15.29 1.09
CA GLY A 381 -8.21 16.08 0.23
C GLY A 381 -8.12 17.54 0.54
N ILE A 382 -9.18 18.06 1.13
CA ILE A 382 -9.26 19.43 1.60
C ILE A 382 -8.89 19.58 3.08
N ALA A 383 -8.68 18.46 3.77
CA ALA A 383 -8.33 18.47 5.17
C ALA A 383 -6.85 18.81 5.37
N SER A 384 -6.55 19.60 6.40
CA SER A 384 -5.19 20.01 6.76
C SER A 384 -4.92 19.77 8.25
N GLY A 385 -3.65 19.54 8.60
CA GLY A 385 -3.19 19.39 9.99
C GLY A 385 -2.43 18.09 10.28
N ALA A 386 -1.26 18.21 10.91
CA ALA A 386 -0.35 17.08 11.17
C ALA A 386 -0.97 15.99 12.06
N THR A 387 -1.67 16.36 13.13
CA THR A 387 -2.31 15.41 14.06
C THR A 387 -3.82 15.32 13.82
N ILE A 388 -4.54 16.45 13.86
CA ILE A 388 -5.99 16.50 13.65
C ILE A 388 -6.27 17.11 12.28
N GLN A 389 -6.78 16.30 11.35
CA GLN A 389 -7.14 16.74 9.99
C GLN A 389 -8.48 17.49 10.03
N ARG A 390 -8.45 18.79 9.74
CA ARG A 390 -9.65 19.65 9.71
C ARG A 390 -9.88 20.23 8.32
N ALA A 391 -11.13 20.20 7.88
CA ALA A 391 -11.57 20.90 6.68
C ALA A 391 -11.92 22.36 7.04
N GLY A 392 -11.24 23.31 6.42
CA GLY A 392 -11.60 24.73 6.48
C GLY A 392 -12.87 25.01 5.67
N VAL A 393 -13.61 26.05 6.04
CA VAL A 393 -14.87 26.43 5.38
C VAL A 393 -14.66 26.70 3.89
N ASP A 394 -13.66 27.49 3.50
CA ASP A 394 -13.43 27.82 2.09
C ASP A 394 -13.07 26.60 1.25
N ALA A 395 -12.27 25.69 1.80
CA ALA A 395 -11.91 24.45 1.13
C ALA A 395 -13.12 23.51 1.00
N LEU A 396 -14.00 23.48 2.00
CA LEU A 396 -15.27 22.74 1.94
C LEU A 396 -16.20 23.32 0.87
N LEU A 397 -16.39 24.65 0.85
CA LEU A 397 -17.28 25.32 -0.11
C LEU A 397 -16.81 25.18 -1.57
N SER A 398 -15.49 25.03 -1.77
CA SER A 398 -14.88 24.85 -3.09
C SER A 398 -14.88 23.39 -3.56
N LEU A 399 -15.36 22.45 -2.74
CA LEU A 399 -15.39 21.03 -3.08
C LEU A 399 -16.40 20.76 -4.19
N GLU A 400 -15.95 20.14 -5.28
CA GLU A 400 -16.80 19.71 -6.39
C GLU A 400 -17.39 18.32 -6.14
N LEU A 401 -18.70 18.19 -6.34
CA LEU A 401 -19.46 16.96 -6.15
C LEU A 401 -20.12 16.54 -7.45
N ALA A 402 -20.10 15.24 -7.74
CA ALA A 402 -20.90 14.62 -8.79
C ALA A 402 -22.38 14.55 -8.36
N VAL A 403 -23.19 15.49 -8.84
CA VAL A 403 -24.60 15.64 -8.48
C VAL A 403 -25.49 15.29 -9.68
N PRO A 404 -26.33 14.24 -9.61
CA PRO A 404 -27.30 13.92 -10.66
C PRO A 404 -28.51 14.87 -10.60
N ASP A 405 -29.46 14.73 -11.54
CA ASP A 405 -30.70 15.49 -11.48
C ASP A 405 -31.50 15.22 -10.19
N LEU A 406 -32.35 16.18 -9.81
CA LEU A 406 -33.05 16.14 -8.52
C LEU A 406 -33.93 14.88 -8.36
N ALA A 407 -34.60 14.44 -9.44
CA ALA A 407 -35.41 13.23 -9.43
C ALA A 407 -34.59 11.97 -9.11
N THR A 408 -33.37 11.88 -9.66
CA THR A 408 -32.43 10.80 -9.35
C THR A 408 -31.94 10.90 -7.91
N GLN A 409 -31.64 12.11 -7.41
CA GLN A 409 -31.26 12.31 -6.01
C GLN A 409 -32.35 11.86 -5.05
N GLU A 410 -33.61 12.23 -5.30
CA GLU A 410 -34.78 11.82 -4.52
C GLU A 410 -34.98 10.30 -4.57
N ARG A 411 -34.83 9.69 -5.74
CA ARG A 411 -34.90 8.23 -5.87
C ARG A 411 -33.82 7.52 -5.08
N ILE A 412 -32.58 8.02 -5.13
CA ILE A 412 -31.46 7.48 -4.33
C ILE A 412 -31.77 7.62 -2.84
N ALA A 413 -32.18 8.81 -2.39
CA ALA A 413 -32.51 9.07 -0.99
C ALA A 413 -33.70 8.22 -0.51
N ARG A 414 -34.69 7.97 -1.37
CA ARG A 414 -35.81 7.07 -1.09
C ARG A 414 -35.36 5.62 -0.96
N ILE A 415 -34.57 5.12 -1.90
CA ILE A 415 -34.03 3.75 -1.83
C ILE A 415 -33.21 3.57 -0.55
N ASP A 416 -32.39 4.55 -0.19
CA ASP A 416 -31.62 4.53 1.06
C ASP A 416 -32.54 4.50 2.29
N SER A 417 -33.62 5.28 2.28
CA SER A 417 -34.66 5.25 3.32
C SER A 417 -35.37 3.90 3.38
N ASP A 418 -35.73 3.30 2.24
CA ASP A 418 -36.38 1.98 2.17
C ASP A 418 -35.43 0.90 2.71
N ILE A 419 -34.14 0.97 2.38
CA ILE A 419 -33.10 0.11 2.98
C ILE A 419 -33.03 0.33 4.51
N GLY A 420 -33.09 1.58 4.96
CA GLY A 420 -33.12 1.93 6.38
C GLY A 420 -34.34 1.36 7.12
N LEU A 421 -35.52 1.36 6.49
CA LEU A 421 -36.74 0.74 7.01
C LEU A 421 -36.61 -0.77 7.10
N LEU A 422 -36.05 -1.42 6.07
CA LEU A 422 -35.76 -2.86 6.11
C LEU A 422 -34.79 -3.19 7.25
N GLN A 423 -33.74 -2.38 7.43
CA GLN A 423 -32.82 -2.53 8.57
C GLN A 423 -33.49 -2.34 9.92
N ALA A 424 -34.46 -1.43 10.04
CA ALA A 424 -35.25 -1.26 11.25
C ALA A 424 -36.12 -2.50 11.52
N ALA A 425 -36.82 -3.02 10.51
CA ALA A 425 -37.59 -4.25 10.62
C ALA A 425 -36.72 -5.45 11.03
N PHE A 426 -35.49 -5.54 10.50
CA PHE A 426 -34.51 -6.56 10.95
C PHE A 426 -34.10 -6.37 12.41
N ARG A 427 -33.89 -5.14 12.88
CA ARG A 427 -33.62 -4.85 14.30
C ARG A 427 -34.80 -5.21 15.20
N ASP A 428 -36.03 -4.98 14.76
CA ASP A 428 -37.23 -5.33 15.52
C ASP A 428 -37.37 -6.86 15.66
N MET A 429 -37.12 -7.60 14.57
CA MET A 429 -37.06 -9.07 14.62
C MET A 429 -35.94 -9.57 15.54
N GLN A 430 -34.78 -8.91 15.56
CA GLN A 430 -33.70 -9.22 16.50
C GLN A 430 -34.10 -8.92 17.95
N ALA A 431 -34.77 -7.80 18.20
CA ALA A 431 -35.26 -7.44 19.53
C ALA A 431 -36.27 -8.48 20.06
N ALA A 432 -37.13 -9.06 19.20
CA ALA A 432 -38.01 -10.15 19.59
C ALA A 432 -37.23 -11.39 20.08
N LEU A 433 -36.14 -11.76 19.40
CA LEU A 433 -35.26 -12.85 19.84
C LEU A 433 -34.61 -12.58 21.20
N GLU A 434 -34.36 -11.32 21.54
CA GLU A 434 -33.70 -10.93 22.78
C GLU A 434 -34.68 -10.72 23.95
N GLN A 435 -35.89 -10.22 23.67
CA GLN A 435 -36.76 -9.59 24.67
C GLN A 435 -38.19 -10.14 24.69
N ASP A 436 -38.69 -10.75 23.61
CA ASP A 436 -40.07 -11.27 23.52
C ASP A 436 -40.13 -12.63 22.84
N TRP A 437 -39.90 -13.67 23.63
CA TRP A 437 -39.91 -15.04 23.13
C TRP A 437 -41.31 -15.58 22.81
N THR A 438 -42.37 -14.84 23.14
CA THR A 438 -43.73 -15.23 22.76
C THR A 438 -44.00 -15.00 21.27
N ALA A 439 -43.26 -14.08 20.65
CA ALA A 439 -43.34 -13.77 19.22
C ALA A 439 -42.41 -14.64 18.33
N LEU A 440 -41.75 -15.67 18.89
CA LEU A 440 -40.75 -16.46 18.14
C LEU A 440 -41.33 -17.16 16.92
N ALA A 441 -42.52 -17.76 17.03
CA ALA A 441 -43.15 -18.48 15.94
C ALA A 441 -43.45 -17.53 14.76
N GLU A 442 -44.07 -16.38 15.04
CA GLU A 442 -44.36 -15.36 14.03
C GLU A 442 -43.07 -14.76 13.44
N THR A 443 -42.06 -14.51 14.28
CA THR A 443 -40.75 -14.02 13.82
C THR A 443 -40.06 -15.01 12.89
N ALA A 444 -40.13 -16.31 13.21
CA ALA A 444 -39.59 -17.36 12.36
C ALA A 444 -40.32 -17.41 10.99
N GLU A 445 -41.65 -17.35 10.97
CA GLU A 445 -42.43 -17.32 9.73
C GLU A 445 -42.07 -16.10 8.84
N ARG A 446 -41.92 -14.91 9.45
CA ARG A 446 -41.51 -13.70 8.73
C ARG A 446 -40.11 -13.84 8.13
N VAL A 447 -39.17 -14.42 8.88
CA VAL A 447 -37.81 -14.69 8.40
C VAL A 447 -37.83 -15.69 7.25
N ASP A 448 -38.60 -16.78 7.36
CA ASP A 448 -38.69 -17.80 6.31
C ASP A 448 -39.32 -17.26 5.03
N ALA A 449 -40.38 -16.44 5.13
CA ALA A 449 -40.96 -15.75 3.99
C ALA A 449 -39.94 -14.86 3.27
N LEU A 450 -39.11 -14.12 4.02
CA LEU A 450 -38.04 -13.29 3.46
C LEU A 450 -36.93 -14.14 2.81
N LYS A 451 -36.50 -15.23 3.46
CA LYS A 451 -35.51 -16.16 2.90
C LYS A 451 -35.97 -16.76 1.58
N ALA A 452 -37.25 -17.11 1.48
CA ALA A 452 -37.86 -17.65 0.27
C ALA A 452 -37.90 -16.63 -0.87
N VAL A 453 -38.34 -15.39 -0.61
CA VAL A 453 -38.36 -14.32 -1.62
C VAL A 453 -36.95 -13.97 -2.13
N LEU A 454 -35.94 -14.05 -1.26
CA LEU A 454 -34.55 -13.73 -1.59
C LEU A 454 -33.73 -14.92 -2.11
N ASP A 455 -34.32 -16.11 -2.13
CA ASP A 455 -33.72 -17.39 -2.55
C ASP A 455 -32.34 -17.64 -1.92
N ILE A 456 -32.22 -17.39 -0.61
CA ILE A 456 -30.93 -17.39 0.11
C ILE A 456 -30.26 -18.77 0.06
N GLU A 457 -31.03 -19.84 0.21
CA GLU A 457 -30.50 -21.21 0.23
C GLU A 457 -29.86 -21.58 -1.10
N GLN A 458 -30.55 -21.30 -2.21
CA GLN A 458 -30.01 -21.54 -3.54
C GLN A 458 -28.76 -20.70 -3.80
N ARG A 459 -28.74 -19.44 -3.35
CA ARG A 459 -27.56 -18.56 -3.48
C ARG A 459 -26.34 -19.09 -2.73
N ILE A 460 -26.52 -19.73 -1.58
CA ILE A 460 -25.43 -20.37 -0.83
C ILE A 460 -25.00 -21.66 -1.54
N ALA A 461 -25.94 -22.48 -1.99
CA ALA A 461 -25.65 -23.71 -2.75
C ALA A 461 -24.85 -23.41 -4.04
N ASP A 462 -25.20 -22.34 -4.75
CA ASP A 462 -24.53 -21.88 -5.96
C ASP A 462 -23.28 -21.00 -5.71
N TRP A 463 -22.83 -20.86 -4.45
CA TRP A 463 -21.71 -19.98 -4.12
C TRP A 463 -20.41 -20.35 -4.85
N TRP A 464 -20.23 -21.63 -5.22
CA TRP A 464 -19.10 -22.09 -6.04
C TRP A 464 -18.97 -21.32 -7.36
N ARG A 465 -20.02 -20.69 -7.90
CA ARG A 465 -19.96 -19.91 -9.14
C ARG A 465 -19.20 -18.60 -9.00
N GLU A 466 -19.10 -18.08 -7.78
CA GLU A 466 -18.51 -16.77 -7.47
C GLU A 466 -17.24 -16.87 -6.63
N LEU A 467 -17.03 -18.01 -5.97
CA LEU A 467 -15.83 -18.29 -5.19
C LEU A 467 -14.56 -18.21 -6.07
N PRO A 468 -13.41 -17.80 -5.50
CA PRO A 468 -12.11 -17.99 -6.13
C PRO A 468 -11.91 -19.44 -6.54
N TYR A 469 -11.33 -19.67 -7.71
CA TYR A 469 -11.22 -21.00 -8.33
C TYR A 469 -10.76 -22.14 -7.37
N PRO A 470 -9.69 -21.99 -6.55
CA PRO A 470 -9.29 -23.06 -5.64
C PRO A 470 -10.38 -23.44 -4.62
N LEU A 471 -11.20 -22.49 -4.19
CA LEU A 471 -12.31 -22.72 -3.26
C LEU A 471 -13.54 -23.26 -3.99
N ALA A 472 -13.82 -22.72 -5.17
CA ALA A 472 -14.97 -23.08 -5.99
C ALA A 472 -14.97 -24.55 -6.40
N THR A 473 -13.82 -25.10 -6.77
CA THR A 473 -13.70 -26.51 -7.16
C THR A 473 -13.99 -27.45 -5.99
N ILE A 474 -13.46 -27.14 -4.80
CA ILE A 474 -13.66 -27.98 -3.60
C ILE A 474 -15.13 -27.88 -3.15
N TYR A 475 -15.68 -26.65 -3.14
CA TYR A 475 -17.07 -26.44 -2.75
C TYR A 475 -18.06 -27.07 -3.74
N ARG A 476 -17.79 -27.03 -5.05
CA ARG A 476 -18.61 -27.73 -6.04
C ARG A 476 -18.56 -29.25 -5.83
N ARG A 477 -17.37 -29.82 -5.58
CA ARG A 477 -17.22 -31.25 -5.25
C ARG A 477 -18.04 -31.61 -4.02
N TYR A 478 -18.00 -30.78 -2.97
CA TYR A 478 -18.84 -30.93 -1.79
C TYR A 478 -20.35 -30.98 -2.14
N GLN A 479 -20.81 -30.04 -2.98
CA GLN A 479 -22.23 -29.95 -3.36
C GLN A 479 -22.71 -31.18 -4.15
N VAL A 480 -21.85 -31.82 -4.94
CA VAL A 480 -22.22 -33.02 -5.72
C VAL A 480 -21.91 -34.34 -5.02
N ALA A 481 -21.16 -34.33 -3.92
CA ALA A 481 -20.83 -35.53 -3.16
C ALA A 481 -22.08 -36.08 -2.45
N THR A 482 -22.38 -37.35 -2.70
CA THR A 482 -23.52 -38.06 -2.11
C THR A 482 -23.13 -38.91 -0.91
N GLU A 483 -21.88 -39.36 -0.82
CA GLU A 483 -21.41 -40.19 0.29
C GLU A 483 -21.07 -39.33 1.52
N PRO A 484 -21.69 -39.56 2.70
CA PRO A 484 -21.55 -38.66 3.85
C PRO A 484 -20.11 -38.44 4.33
N LYS A 485 -19.27 -39.48 4.30
CA LYS A 485 -17.86 -39.38 4.72
C LYS A 485 -17.02 -38.54 3.75
N GLU A 486 -17.18 -38.75 2.45
CA GLU A 486 -16.49 -37.96 1.42
C GLU A 486 -16.96 -36.51 1.45
N ARG A 487 -18.28 -36.30 1.62
CA ARG A 487 -18.89 -34.98 1.73
C ARG A 487 -18.29 -34.20 2.93
N LEU A 488 -18.25 -34.81 4.11
CA LEU A 488 -17.63 -34.23 5.31
C LEU A 488 -16.14 -33.92 5.10
N GLU A 489 -15.38 -34.85 4.53
CA GLU A 489 -13.95 -34.64 4.27
C GLU A 489 -13.70 -33.50 3.28
N THR A 490 -14.47 -33.45 2.20
CA THR A 490 -14.38 -32.38 1.19
C THR A 490 -14.72 -31.02 1.80
N LEU A 491 -15.71 -30.97 2.70
CA LEU A 491 -16.06 -29.74 3.40
C LEU A 491 -14.94 -29.27 4.34
N LEU A 492 -14.25 -30.18 5.03
CA LEU A 492 -13.09 -29.84 5.85
C LEU A 492 -11.92 -29.30 5.00
N HIS A 493 -11.67 -29.88 3.82
CA HIS A 493 -10.68 -29.35 2.87
C HIS A 493 -11.08 -27.95 2.36
N PHE A 494 -12.37 -27.70 2.14
CA PHE A 494 -12.86 -26.37 1.76
C PHE A 494 -12.50 -25.33 2.83
N PHE A 495 -12.75 -25.62 4.10
CA PHE A 495 -12.39 -24.70 5.19
C PHE A 495 -10.87 -24.49 5.31
N GLU A 496 -10.06 -25.55 5.19
CA GLU A 496 -8.60 -25.42 5.25
C GLU A 496 -8.06 -24.57 4.10
N MET A 497 -8.52 -24.80 2.87
CA MET A 497 -8.17 -23.98 1.72
C MET A 497 -8.66 -22.53 1.88
N PHE A 498 -9.81 -22.32 2.53
CA PHE A 498 -10.33 -20.98 2.81
C PHE A 498 -9.39 -20.22 3.75
N ALA A 499 -8.86 -20.86 4.79
CA ALA A 499 -7.87 -20.26 5.69
C ALA A 499 -6.58 -19.86 4.93
N VAL A 500 -6.08 -20.75 4.07
CA VAL A 500 -4.92 -20.47 3.21
C VAL A 500 -5.18 -19.27 2.31
N TYR A 501 -6.36 -19.22 1.68
CA TYR A 501 -6.73 -18.11 0.80
C TYR A 501 -6.76 -16.78 1.55
N LEU A 502 -7.39 -16.74 2.74
CA LEU A 502 -7.43 -15.54 3.58
C LEU A 502 -6.03 -15.12 4.07
N ALA A 503 -5.19 -16.08 4.45
CA ALA A 503 -3.81 -15.83 4.83
C ALA A 503 -3.02 -15.18 3.69
N ALA A 504 -3.17 -15.68 2.46
CA ALA A 504 -2.54 -15.08 1.30
C ALA A 504 -3.09 -13.68 1.00
N VAL A 505 -4.40 -13.45 1.08
CA VAL A 505 -5.01 -12.12 0.89
C VAL A 505 -4.41 -11.13 1.88
N GLY A 506 -4.45 -11.43 3.17
CA GLY A 506 -3.98 -10.53 4.22
C GLY A 506 -2.46 -10.31 4.17
N ALA A 507 -1.67 -11.38 4.10
CA ALA A 507 -0.20 -11.28 4.13
C ALA A 507 0.36 -10.60 2.87
N SER A 508 -0.28 -10.79 1.71
CA SER A 508 0.11 -10.09 0.47
C SER A 508 -0.14 -8.59 0.55
N HIS A 509 -1.30 -8.18 1.09
CA HIS A 509 -1.59 -6.77 1.30
C HIS A 509 -0.67 -6.16 2.36
N ALA A 510 -0.36 -6.88 3.44
CA ALA A 510 0.62 -6.43 4.42
C ALA A 510 2.00 -6.21 3.78
N LYS A 511 2.49 -7.13 2.93
CA LYS A 511 3.74 -6.94 2.16
C LYS A 511 3.69 -5.72 1.25
N ALA A 512 2.55 -5.47 0.60
CA ALA A 512 2.40 -4.37 -0.35
C ALA A 512 2.22 -2.99 0.31
N LEU A 513 1.79 -2.95 1.58
CA LEU A 513 1.37 -1.72 2.26
C LEU A 513 2.25 -1.33 3.44
N ARG A 514 3.04 -2.24 3.99
CA ARG A 514 3.94 -1.97 5.11
C ARG A 514 5.38 -1.79 4.67
N ARG A 515 6.12 -0.99 5.44
CA ARG A 515 7.58 -0.83 5.29
C ARG A 515 8.34 -1.89 6.08
N ASP A 516 7.91 -2.12 7.32
CA ASP A 516 8.38 -3.16 8.23
C ASP A 516 7.78 -4.54 7.92
N TRP A 517 7.32 -4.76 6.68
CA TRP A 517 6.76 -6.03 6.28
C TRP A 517 7.71 -7.21 6.51
N PRO A 518 9.06 -7.11 6.39
CA PRO A 518 9.94 -8.24 6.65
C PRO A 518 9.83 -8.71 8.10
N ASP A 519 9.88 -7.77 9.06
CA ASP A 519 9.81 -8.05 10.49
C ASP A 519 8.42 -8.56 10.89
N VAL A 520 7.38 -7.97 10.30
CA VAL A 520 5.99 -8.35 10.57
C VAL A 520 5.68 -9.74 10.03
N LEU A 521 6.08 -10.04 8.78
CA LEU A 521 5.93 -11.39 8.23
C LEU A 521 6.80 -12.39 8.98
N ALA A 522 8.05 -12.06 9.32
CA ALA A 522 8.92 -12.93 10.12
C ALA A 522 8.21 -13.39 11.41
N LYS A 523 7.61 -12.44 12.15
CA LYS A 523 6.87 -12.72 13.38
C LYS A 523 5.66 -13.64 13.17
N TRP A 524 4.95 -13.49 12.05
CA TRP A 524 3.77 -14.32 11.75
C TRP A 524 4.13 -15.70 11.20
N LEU A 525 5.22 -15.80 10.45
CA LEU A 525 5.72 -17.04 9.86
C LEU A 525 6.47 -17.89 10.89
N HIS A 526 7.13 -17.26 11.86
CA HIS A 526 7.90 -17.92 12.93
C HIS A 526 7.37 -17.56 14.33
N PRO A 527 6.12 -17.92 14.66
CA PRO A 527 5.58 -17.68 16.00
C PRO A 527 6.32 -18.51 17.05
N ALA A 528 6.67 -17.88 18.18
CA ALA A 528 7.40 -18.53 19.27
C ALA A 528 6.66 -19.79 19.79
N GLY A 529 7.40 -20.89 19.95
CA GLY A 529 6.86 -22.16 20.47
C GLY A 529 6.05 -22.99 19.46
N SER A 530 6.10 -22.65 18.17
CA SER A 530 5.44 -23.41 17.09
C SER A 530 6.41 -23.69 15.94
N ALA A 531 6.14 -24.75 15.17
CA ALA A 531 6.86 -25.03 13.93
C ALA A 531 6.64 -23.96 12.86
N GLY A 532 5.59 -23.14 12.99
CA GLY A 532 5.33 -22.02 12.09
C GLY A 532 5.21 -22.45 10.63
N ILE A 533 5.83 -21.67 9.75
CA ILE A 533 5.84 -21.92 8.31
C ILE A 533 6.66 -23.16 7.91
N GLU A 534 7.55 -23.67 8.78
CA GLU A 534 8.32 -24.88 8.47
C GLU A 534 7.43 -26.11 8.32
N ARG A 535 6.33 -26.14 9.07
CA ARG A 535 5.33 -27.20 9.00
C ARG A 535 3.95 -26.61 9.26
N THR A 536 3.26 -26.28 8.18
CA THR A 536 1.94 -25.65 8.28
C THR A 536 0.86 -26.69 8.57
N ASP A 537 -0.12 -26.26 9.36
CA ASP A 537 -1.38 -26.96 9.57
C ASP A 537 -2.55 -25.96 9.46
N PHE A 538 -3.76 -26.47 9.61
CA PHE A 538 -4.96 -25.63 9.54
C PHE A 538 -4.95 -24.50 10.59
N GLY A 539 -4.39 -24.75 11.79
CA GLY A 539 -4.28 -23.74 12.84
C GLY A 539 -3.31 -22.61 12.49
N PHE A 540 -2.18 -22.95 11.88
CA PHE A 540 -1.21 -21.97 11.36
C PHE A 540 -1.86 -21.02 10.34
N TRP A 541 -2.60 -21.56 9.37
CA TRP A 541 -3.24 -20.75 8.34
C TRP A 541 -4.30 -19.81 8.91
N ILE A 542 -5.11 -20.28 9.88
CA ILE A 542 -6.07 -19.43 10.60
C ILE A 542 -5.34 -18.32 11.36
N GLY A 543 -4.24 -18.63 12.05
CA GLY A 543 -3.43 -17.65 12.77
C GLY A 543 -2.83 -16.58 11.86
N LEU A 544 -2.25 -16.98 10.73
CA LEU A 544 -1.69 -16.06 9.74
C LEU A 544 -2.78 -15.18 9.10
N ALA A 545 -3.93 -15.75 8.75
CA ALA A 545 -5.09 -15.00 8.26
C ALA A 545 -5.56 -13.96 9.29
N GLY A 546 -5.74 -14.36 10.55
CA GLY A 546 -6.20 -13.48 11.61
C GLY A 546 -5.23 -12.33 11.88
N ALA A 547 -3.93 -12.63 12.00
CA ALA A 547 -2.91 -11.62 12.24
C ALA A 547 -2.80 -10.62 11.07
N SER A 548 -2.76 -11.12 9.83
CA SER A 548 -2.55 -10.29 8.65
C SER A 548 -3.78 -9.46 8.25
N LEU A 549 -5.00 -10.00 8.38
CA LEU A 549 -6.24 -9.25 8.10
C LEU A 549 -6.52 -8.20 9.18
N LYS A 550 -6.24 -8.51 10.45
CA LYS A 550 -6.30 -7.52 11.54
C LYS A 550 -5.34 -6.37 11.29
N ASP A 551 -4.13 -6.66 10.83
CA ASP A 551 -3.16 -5.62 10.52
C ASP A 551 -3.56 -4.80 9.29
N THR A 552 -4.12 -5.43 8.27
CA THR A 552 -4.69 -4.73 7.10
C THR A 552 -5.82 -3.77 7.49
N ALA A 553 -6.69 -4.19 8.42
CA ALA A 553 -7.72 -3.32 9.00
C ALA A 553 -7.10 -2.13 9.76
N ARG A 554 -6.06 -2.40 10.56
CA ARG A 554 -5.32 -1.38 11.32
C ARG A 554 -4.67 -0.35 10.40
N ILE A 555 -4.04 -0.77 9.31
CA ILE A 555 -3.45 0.12 8.29
C ILE A 555 -4.50 1.07 7.73
N ALA A 556 -5.73 0.61 7.53
CA ALA A 556 -6.79 1.44 6.98
C ALA A 556 -7.34 2.47 7.99
N SER A 557 -7.38 2.13 9.28
CA SER A 557 -7.95 2.95 10.35
C SER A 557 -6.96 3.91 10.99
N ASP A 558 -5.70 3.50 11.13
CA ASP A 558 -4.64 4.28 11.76
C ASP A 558 -4.11 5.32 10.78
N LYS A 559 -4.09 6.60 11.17
CA LYS A 559 -3.73 7.70 10.29
C LYS A 559 -2.29 7.62 9.80
N GLU A 560 -1.36 7.26 10.68
CA GLU A 560 0.07 7.24 10.37
C GLU A 560 0.38 6.04 9.47
N LEU A 561 -0.15 4.85 9.83
CA LEU A 561 0.00 3.66 9.01
C LEU A 561 -0.69 3.81 7.65
N ARG A 562 -1.84 4.50 7.59
CA ARG A 562 -2.53 4.77 6.33
C ARG A 562 -1.73 5.68 5.42
N ALA A 563 -1.14 6.75 5.95
CA ALA A 563 -0.29 7.66 5.17
C ALA A 563 0.90 6.89 4.58
N VAL A 564 1.61 6.16 5.45
CA VAL A 564 2.69 5.24 5.07
C VAL A 564 2.25 4.29 3.94
N ALA A 565 1.10 3.65 4.10
CA ALA A 565 0.60 2.68 3.13
C ALA A 565 0.19 3.30 1.79
N ILE A 566 -0.34 4.53 1.79
CA ILE A 566 -0.66 5.28 0.56
C ILE A 566 0.64 5.58 -0.20
N GLU A 567 1.70 5.92 0.52
CA GLU A 567 3.00 6.20 -0.07
C GLU A 567 3.63 4.93 -0.66
N THR A 568 3.67 3.85 0.12
CA THR A 568 4.27 2.55 -0.25
C THR A 568 3.47 1.85 -1.35
N GLY A 569 2.18 1.59 -1.12
CA GLY A 569 1.35 0.77 -2.01
C GLY A 569 0.42 1.57 -2.91
N GLY A 570 0.28 2.89 -2.72
CA GLY A 570 -0.68 3.71 -3.46
C GLY A 570 -2.06 3.78 -2.81
N PRO A 571 -2.82 4.85 -3.11
CA PRO A 571 -4.10 5.09 -2.46
C PRO A 571 -5.18 4.06 -2.84
N GLU A 572 -5.09 3.44 -4.01
CA GLU A 572 -6.05 2.43 -4.46
C GLU A 572 -5.90 1.09 -3.72
N LEU A 573 -4.67 0.60 -3.50
CA LEU A 573 -4.44 -0.61 -2.70
C LEU A 573 -4.85 -0.40 -1.24
N VAL A 574 -4.62 0.79 -0.68
CA VAL A 574 -5.13 1.14 0.66
C VAL A 574 -6.65 1.14 0.70
N GLN A 575 -7.31 1.62 -0.35
CA GLN A 575 -8.76 1.59 -0.45
C GLN A 575 -9.29 0.15 -0.47
N VAL A 576 -8.63 -0.76 -1.21
CA VAL A 576 -8.97 -2.20 -1.20
C VAL A 576 -8.71 -2.80 0.19
N ALA A 577 -7.55 -2.55 0.79
CA ALA A 577 -7.22 -3.03 2.14
C ALA A 577 -8.27 -2.62 3.19
N SER A 578 -8.82 -1.41 3.07
CA SER A 578 -9.87 -0.94 3.99
C SER A 578 -11.16 -1.77 3.98
N THR A 579 -11.41 -2.54 2.92
CA THR A 579 -12.56 -3.45 2.86
C THR A 579 -12.22 -4.86 3.35
N LEU A 580 -10.94 -5.27 3.31
CA LEU A 580 -10.50 -6.62 3.64
C LEU A 580 -10.56 -6.95 5.14
N GLY A 581 -10.48 -5.95 6.01
CA GLY A 581 -10.50 -6.17 7.47
C GLY A 581 -11.70 -6.97 7.98
N GLY A 582 -12.85 -6.86 7.31
CA GLY A 582 -14.05 -7.63 7.64
C GLY A 582 -13.87 -9.15 7.48
N LEU A 583 -12.97 -9.60 6.60
CA LEU A 583 -12.66 -11.02 6.41
C LEU A 583 -12.05 -11.65 7.67
N GLY A 584 -11.51 -10.85 8.60
CA GLY A 584 -10.96 -11.36 9.86
C GLY A 584 -11.99 -12.14 10.68
N LYS A 585 -13.29 -11.81 10.60
CA LYS A 585 -14.35 -12.55 11.29
C LYS A 585 -14.44 -14.02 10.85
N ALA A 586 -14.06 -14.31 9.61
CA ALA A 586 -14.09 -15.67 9.08
C ALA A 586 -13.19 -16.64 9.87
N THR A 587 -12.14 -16.15 10.53
CA THR A 587 -11.23 -17.01 11.29
C THR A 587 -11.91 -17.71 12.47
N GLU A 588 -12.96 -17.12 13.04
CA GLU A 588 -13.73 -17.72 14.13
C GLU A 588 -14.47 -18.97 13.65
N PHE A 589 -15.14 -18.89 12.49
CA PHE A 589 -15.86 -20.03 11.89
C PHE A 589 -14.89 -21.12 11.41
N LEU A 590 -13.73 -20.73 10.90
CA LEU A 590 -12.66 -21.65 10.51
C LEU A 590 -12.08 -22.39 11.71
N ASP A 591 -11.93 -21.74 12.87
CA ASP A 591 -11.45 -22.40 14.08
C ASP A 591 -12.45 -23.44 14.62
N VAL A 592 -13.75 -23.19 14.48
CA VAL A 592 -14.78 -24.21 14.77
C VAL A 592 -14.57 -25.43 13.88
N ALA A 593 -14.45 -25.25 12.57
CA ALA A 593 -14.18 -26.35 11.64
C ALA A 593 -12.85 -27.08 11.95
N ARG A 594 -11.81 -26.36 12.37
CA ARG A 594 -10.53 -26.95 12.81
C ARG A 594 -10.71 -27.83 14.05
N ARG A 595 -11.49 -27.40 15.04
CA ARG A 595 -11.79 -28.21 16.24
C ARG A 595 -12.51 -29.49 15.85
N PHE A 596 -13.50 -29.41 14.96
CA PHE A 596 -14.14 -30.59 14.37
C PHE A 596 -13.16 -31.47 13.58
N ARG A 597 -12.19 -30.93 12.85
CA ARG A 597 -11.16 -31.79 12.24
C ARG A 597 -10.33 -32.51 13.31
N ASN A 598 -9.84 -31.78 14.31
CA ASN A 598 -8.87 -32.28 15.27
C ASN A 598 -9.46 -33.31 16.24
N SER A 599 -10.69 -33.06 16.73
CA SER A 599 -11.39 -34.00 17.61
C SER A 599 -11.63 -35.36 16.94
N TRP A 600 -11.81 -35.38 15.62
CA TRP A 600 -12.21 -36.58 14.90
C TRP A 600 -11.06 -37.26 14.16
N LYS A 601 -10.26 -36.54 13.35
CA LYS A 601 -9.07 -37.11 12.67
C LYS A 601 -7.89 -37.35 13.63
N GLY A 602 -7.80 -36.63 14.75
CA GLY A 602 -6.67 -36.71 15.69
C GLY A 602 -6.90 -37.68 16.86
N HIS A 603 -8.16 -37.84 17.31
CA HIS A 603 -8.48 -38.59 18.53
C HIS A 603 -9.76 -39.44 18.46
N GLY A 604 -10.50 -39.41 17.33
CA GLY A 604 -11.73 -40.19 17.15
C GLY A 604 -11.44 -41.57 16.58
N GLY A 605 -12.10 -42.61 17.10
CA GLY A 605 -12.06 -43.97 16.52
C GLY A 605 -12.73 -44.04 15.14
N HIS A 606 -13.23 -45.22 14.75
CA HIS A 606 -13.92 -45.39 13.46
C HIS A 606 -15.17 -44.50 13.33
N LEU A 607 -15.20 -43.59 12.34
CA LEU A 607 -16.33 -42.69 12.09
C LEU A 607 -17.51 -43.45 11.45
N LYS A 608 -18.69 -43.40 12.09
CA LYS A 608 -19.94 -43.94 11.53
C LYS A 608 -20.55 -42.97 10.51
N VAL A 609 -21.37 -43.49 9.60
CA VAL A 609 -22.07 -42.68 8.58
C VAL A 609 -23.00 -41.65 9.24
N SER A 610 -23.77 -42.05 10.24
CA SER A 610 -24.67 -41.15 10.99
C SER A 610 -23.93 -40.01 11.70
N ASP A 611 -22.72 -40.26 12.18
CA ASP A 611 -21.89 -39.22 12.79
C ASP A 611 -21.37 -38.25 11.72
N ALA A 612 -21.01 -38.76 10.53
CA ALA A 612 -20.59 -37.93 9.42
C ALA A 612 -21.72 -36.99 8.94
N GLU A 613 -22.96 -37.48 8.87
CA GLU A 613 -24.14 -36.67 8.52
C GLU A 613 -24.42 -35.57 9.55
N ARG A 614 -24.38 -35.91 10.84
CA ARG A 614 -24.55 -34.93 11.93
C ARG A 614 -23.49 -33.84 11.86
N LEU A 615 -22.22 -34.22 11.67
CA LEU A 615 -21.11 -33.28 11.56
C LEU A 615 -21.19 -32.41 10.31
N ASP A 616 -21.61 -32.98 9.17
CA ASP A 616 -21.86 -32.19 7.96
C ASP A 616 -22.91 -31.12 8.24
N HIS A 617 -24.03 -31.48 8.87
CA HIS A 617 -25.09 -30.53 9.22
C HIS A 617 -24.61 -29.41 10.14
N GLU A 618 -23.80 -29.72 11.17
CA GLU A 618 -23.19 -28.73 12.05
C GLU A 618 -22.23 -27.79 11.30
N LEU A 619 -21.46 -28.32 10.35
CA LEU A 619 -20.53 -27.52 9.53
C LEU A 619 -21.24 -26.71 8.44
N GLN A 620 -22.42 -27.10 7.97
CA GLN A 620 -23.23 -26.29 7.05
C GLN A 620 -23.59 -24.93 7.65
N GLN A 621 -23.79 -24.84 8.97
CA GLN A 621 -23.96 -23.54 9.63
C GLN A 621 -22.70 -22.67 9.50
N GLN A 622 -21.50 -23.26 9.58
CA GLN A 622 -20.25 -22.52 9.39
C GLN A 622 -20.09 -22.06 7.93
N VAL A 623 -20.61 -22.80 6.95
CA VAL A 623 -20.66 -22.35 5.55
C VAL A 623 -21.55 -21.11 5.42
N ARG A 624 -22.73 -21.09 6.06
CA ARG A 624 -23.63 -19.91 6.05
C ARG A 624 -22.94 -18.69 6.67
N ASN A 625 -22.30 -18.88 7.82
CA ASN A 625 -21.57 -17.83 8.51
C ASN A 625 -20.41 -17.29 7.66
N LEU A 626 -19.67 -18.16 6.96
CA LEU A 626 -18.63 -17.74 6.01
C LEU A 626 -19.22 -16.99 4.82
N TYR A 627 -20.31 -17.46 4.24
CA TYR A 627 -20.98 -16.79 3.12
C TYR A 627 -21.38 -15.36 3.51
N GLU A 628 -22.04 -15.20 4.65
CA GLU A 628 -22.45 -13.90 5.17
C GLU A 628 -21.26 -12.97 5.39
N ALA A 629 -20.20 -13.47 6.02
CA ALA A 629 -19.02 -12.66 6.36
C ALA A 629 -18.14 -12.29 5.15
N THR A 630 -18.15 -13.09 4.08
CA THR A 630 -17.11 -12.99 3.03
C THR A 630 -17.63 -12.78 1.62
N SER A 631 -18.86 -13.18 1.28
CA SER A 631 -19.35 -13.21 -0.11
C SER A 631 -19.26 -11.85 -0.82
N SER A 632 -19.71 -10.77 -0.18
CA SER A 632 -19.65 -9.42 -0.74
C SER A 632 -18.21 -8.95 -0.98
N LEU A 633 -17.30 -9.29 -0.08
CA LEU A 633 -15.89 -8.92 -0.16
C LEU A 633 -15.16 -9.71 -1.25
N LEU A 634 -15.41 -11.01 -1.36
CA LEU A 634 -14.86 -11.86 -2.44
C LEU A 634 -15.40 -11.46 -3.81
N ARG A 635 -16.62 -10.93 -3.90
CA ARG A 635 -17.12 -10.29 -5.13
C ARG A 635 -16.36 -9.01 -5.45
N SER A 636 -15.93 -8.24 -4.45
CA SER A 636 -15.22 -6.98 -4.68
C SER A 636 -13.72 -7.15 -4.97
N VAL A 637 -13.11 -8.25 -4.54
CA VAL A 637 -11.68 -8.55 -4.69
C VAL A 637 -11.49 -9.94 -5.29
N GLN A 638 -11.05 -10.00 -6.53
CA GLN A 638 -10.92 -11.24 -7.30
C GLN A 638 -9.48 -11.73 -7.35
N LEU A 639 -9.29 -13.04 -7.29
CA LEU A 639 -8.03 -13.68 -7.66
C LEU A 639 -7.89 -13.68 -9.18
N VAL A 640 -6.75 -13.21 -9.66
CA VAL A 640 -6.49 -13.04 -11.09
C VAL A 640 -5.09 -13.51 -11.49
N ARG A 641 -4.91 -13.80 -12.78
CA ARG A 641 -3.61 -14.07 -13.41
C ARG A 641 -3.42 -13.11 -14.59
N PRO A 642 -2.53 -12.11 -14.50
CA PRO A 642 -2.26 -11.18 -15.57
C PRO A 642 -1.40 -11.83 -16.66
N GLY A 643 -1.78 -11.61 -17.92
CA GLY A 643 -1.01 -11.98 -19.09
C GLY A 643 0.10 -10.99 -19.41
N MET A 644 0.50 -10.92 -20.68
CA MET A 644 1.46 -9.91 -21.14
C MET A 644 0.82 -8.51 -21.16
N ALA A 645 1.64 -7.50 -20.88
CA ALA A 645 1.25 -6.11 -20.91
C ALA A 645 1.45 -5.51 -22.31
N GLU A 646 0.46 -4.75 -22.78
CA GLU A 646 0.59 -3.81 -23.89
C GLU A 646 0.73 -2.40 -23.31
N VAL A 647 1.76 -1.67 -23.72
CA VAL A 647 1.89 -0.25 -23.35
C VAL A 647 0.86 0.55 -24.13
N THR A 648 0.01 1.29 -23.42
CA THR A 648 -1.04 2.12 -24.02
C THR A 648 -0.88 3.59 -23.64
N ASP A 649 -1.74 4.44 -24.19
CA ASP A 649 -1.77 5.88 -23.98
C ASP A 649 -2.06 6.30 -22.56
N THR A 650 -2.70 5.42 -21.80
CA THR A 650 -3.29 5.74 -20.50
C THR A 650 -2.75 4.84 -19.38
N GLY A 651 -1.90 3.85 -19.70
CA GLY A 651 -1.34 2.89 -18.75
C GLY A 651 -0.84 1.60 -19.42
N LEU A 652 -0.85 0.51 -18.67
CA LEU A 652 -0.52 -0.83 -19.14
C LEU A 652 -1.80 -1.64 -19.32
N ARG A 653 -2.11 -2.03 -20.54
CA ARG A 653 -3.24 -2.90 -20.82
C ARG A 653 -2.83 -4.35 -20.63
N TYR A 654 -3.57 -5.06 -19.81
CA TYR A 654 -3.38 -6.49 -19.58
C TYR A 654 -4.62 -7.26 -20.01
N LYS A 655 -4.40 -8.39 -20.70
CA LYS A 655 -5.38 -9.47 -20.71
C LYS A 655 -5.23 -10.25 -19.41
N VAL A 656 -6.24 -10.24 -18.57
CA VAL A 656 -6.20 -10.85 -17.24
C VAL A 656 -7.21 -11.98 -17.17
N ASP A 657 -6.76 -13.15 -16.74
CA ASP A 657 -7.65 -14.28 -16.45
C ASP A 657 -8.30 -14.07 -15.08
N LEU A 658 -9.63 -14.22 -15.00
CA LEU A 658 -10.40 -14.17 -13.78
C LEU A 658 -10.53 -15.58 -13.19
N LEU A 659 -9.88 -15.84 -12.06
CA LEU A 659 -9.81 -17.17 -11.45
C LEU A 659 -10.97 -17.33 -10.47
N SER A 660 -12.18 -17.40 -11.02
CA SER A 660 -13.45 -17.52 -10.28
C SER A 660 -14.31 -18.62 -10.87
N GLY A 661 -15.11 -19.28 -10.03
CA GLY A 661 -15.92 -20.42 -10.45
C GLY A 661 -15.11 -21.71 -10.47
N SER A 662 -15.77 -22.84 -10.70
CA SER A 662 -15.11 -24.17 -10.73
C SER A 662 -14.56 -24.56 -12.10
N ASP A 663 -14.77 -23.74 -13.14
CA ASP A 663 -14.35 -24.04 -14.51
C ASP A 663 -12.87 -23.66 -14.70
N PRO A 664 -12.00 -24.57 -15.13
CA PRO A 664 -10.58 -24.26 -15.40
C PRO A 664 -10.39 -23.33 -16.61
N THR A 665 -11.43 -23.12 -17.41
CA THR A 665 -11.44 -22.19 -18.55
C THR A 665 -11.77 -20.78 -18.09
N PHE A 666 -10.74 -20.07 -17.63
CA PHE A 666 -10.92 -18.75 -17.05
C PHE A 666 -11.39 -17.71 -18.08
N LYS A 667 -12.37 -16.89 -17.67
CA LYS A 667 -12.79 -15.73 -18.45
C LYS A 667 -11.65 -14.72 -18.45
N ALA A 668 -11.23 -14.31 -19.63
CA ALA A 668 -10.26 -13.23 -19.78
C ALA A 668 -10.98 -11.87 -19.84
N ARG A 669 -10.41 -10.86 -19.18
CA ARG A 669 -10.88 -9.48 -19.21
C ARG A 669 -9.72 -8.57 -19.58
N GLN A 670 -9.98 -7.63 -20.48
CA GLN A 670 -9.06 -6.53 -20.74
C GLN A 670 -9.19 -5.52 -19.61
N VAL A 671 -8.07 -5.23 -18.95
CA VAL A 671 -7.99 -4.24 -17.88
C VAL A 671 -6.82 -3.33 -18.13
N GLU A 672 -6.89 -2.14 -17.55
CA GLU A 672 -5.85 -1.14 -17.67
C GLU A 672 -5.29 -0.86 -16.28
N LEU A 673 -3.98 -1.08 -16.13
CA LEU A 673 -3.27 -0.93 -14.89
C LEU A 673 -2.30 0.23 -14.96
N ASP A 674 -2.16 0.91 -13.84
CA ASP A 674 -1.20 1.98 -13.69
C ASP A 674 0.18 1.45 -13.31
N ARG A 675 0.31 0.20 -12.86
CA ARG A 675 1.60 -0.37 -12.44
C ARG A 675 1.88 -1.70 -13.12
N PRO A 676 3.15 -1.99 -13.45
CA PRO A 676 3.51 -3.29 -13.97
C PRO A 676 3.22 -4.36 -12.92
N VAL A 677 2.56 -5.42 -13.34
CA VAL A 677 2.38 -6.64 -12.56
C VAL A 677 3.15 -7.75 -13.26
N LYS A 678 3.79 -8.61 -12.47
CA LYS A 678 4.54 -9.76 -12.99
C LYS A 678 3.59 -10.68 -13.75
N SER A 679 3.78 -10.77 -15.07
CA SER A 679 2.99 -11.66 -15.94
C SER A 679 3.04 -13.10 -15.43
N GLY A 680 1.90 -13.78 -15.43
CA GLY A 680 1.75 -15.15 -14.96
C GLY A 680 1.71 -15.32 -13.43
N ALA A 681 2.08 -14.30 -12.65
CA ALA A 681 1.97 -14.37 -11.18
C ALA A 681 0.53 -14.19 -10.71
N LEU A 682 0.12 -14.89 -9.66
CA LEU A 682 -1.20 -14.68 -9.07
C LEU A 682 -1.27 -13.31 -8.39
N ALA A 683 -2.42 -12.65 -8.48
CA ALA A 683 -2.65 -11.36 -7.86
C ALA A 683 -4.11 -11.20 -7.39
N PHE A 684 -4.32 -10.34 -6.41
CA PHE A 684 -5.64 -9.90 -5.95
C PHE A 684 -5.97 -8.55 -6.59
N TRP A 685 -7.15 -8.48 -7.21
CA TRP A 685 -7.60 -7.29 -7.93
C TRP A 685 -8.94 -6.82 -7.38
N GLY A 686 -8.95 -5.59 -6.84
CA GLY A 686 -10.21 -4.90 -6.56
C GLY A 686 -10.90 -4.58 -7.88
N ILE A 687 -12.16 -5.01 -8.06
CA ILE A 687 -12.85 -4.89 -9.34
C ILE A 687 -12.85 -3.43 -9.83
N ASN A 688 -12.47 -3.25 -11.10
CA ASN A 688 -12.30 -1.95 -11.76
C ASN A 688 -11.14 -1.10 -11.22
N GLY A 689 -10.29 -1.66 -10.36
CA GLY A 689 -9.08 -1.00 -9.92
C GLY A 689 -8.02 -0.95 -11.02
N ARG A 690 -7.14 0.05 -10.95
CA ARG A 690 -5.96 0.19 -11.83
C ARG A 690 -4.68 -0.33 -11.18
N THR A 691 -4.79 -0.96 -10.01
CA THR A 691 -3.68 -1.58 -9.28
C THR A 691 -4.05 -2.99 -8.86
N MET A 692 -3.06 -3.89 -8.80
CA MET A 692 -3.21 -5.26 -8.30
C MET A 692 -2.21 -5.52 -7.18
N CYS A 693 -2.63 -6.31 -6.19
CA CYS A 693 -1.76 -6.79 -5.12
C CYS A 693 -1.24 -8.17 -5.50
N ARG A 694 0.05 -8.31 -5.81
CA ARG A 694 0.66 -9.62 -6.12
C ARG A 694 0.50 -10.56 -4.93
N ALA A 695 0.01 -11.77 -5.17
CA ALA A 695 -0.13 -12.78 -4.14
C ALA A 695 1.26 -13.31 -3.72
N LEU A 696 1.44 -13.50 -2.41
CA LEU A 696 2.55 -14.28 -1.88
C LEU A 696 2.45 -15.73 -2.39
N PRO A 697 3.59 -16.40 -2.61
CA PRO A 697 3.64 -17.78 -3.12
C PRO A 697 3.27 -18.80 -2.02
N LEU A 698 2.12 -18.63 -1.37
CA LEU A 698 1.57 -19.61 -0.41
C LEU A 698 0.71 -20.67 -1.12
N PHE A 699 0.26 -20.34 -2.33
CA PHE A 699 -0.39 -21.25 -3.27
C PHE A 699 0.02 -20.91 -4.71
N ARG A 700 -0.16 -21.87 -5.60
CA ARG A 700 0.20 -21.75 -7.02
C ARG A 700 -0.76 -22.52 -7.92
N LEU A 701 -0.83 -22.10 -9.17
CA LEU A 701 -1.55 -22.79 -10.24
C LEU A 701 -0.55 -23.62 -11.05
N GLY A 702 -0.77 -24.93 -11.09
CA GLY A 702 0.07 -25.91 -11.78
C GLY A 702 1.37 -26.29 -11.04
N ALA A 703 1.81 -27.52 -11.26
CA ALA A 703 3.12 -28.01 -10.83
C ALA A 703 4.22 -27.43 -11.74
N PRO A 704 5.46 -27.22 -11.24
CA PRO A 704 6.59 -26.75 -12.07
C PRO A 704 6.83 -27.60 -13.32
N GLN A 705 6.65 -28.92 -13.20
CA GLN A 705 6.84 -29.89 -14.27
C GLN A 705 5.68 -29.86 -15.30
N GLN A 706 4.52 -29.31 -14.92
CA GLN A 706 3.30 -29.27 -15.73
C GLN A 706 2.62 -27.89 -15.63
N PRO A 707 3.24 -26.80 -16.12
CA PRO A 707 2.73 -25.44 -15.93
C PRO A 707 1.41 -25.15 -16.66
N GLN A 708 0.97 -26.05 -17.55
CA GLN A 708 -0.31 -25.97 -18.25
C GLN A 708 -1.47 -26.57 -17.44
N GLU A 709 -1.17 -27.28 -16.34
CA GLU A 709 -2.20 -27.85 -15.48
C GLU A 709 -2.96 -26.76 -14.72
N SER A 710 -4.28 -26.89 -14.67
CA SER A 710 -5.17 -25.95 -13.99
C SER A 710 -5.44 -26.32 -12.52
N SER A 711 -4.63 -27.21 -11.95
CA SER A 711 -4.73 -27.66 -10.56
C SER A 711 -4.09 -26.64 -9.60
N PHE A 712 -4.72 -26.42 -8.44
CA PHE A 712 -4.18 -25.52 -7.42
C PHE A 712 -3.43 -26.27 -6.32
N TYR A 713 -2.21 -25.83 -6.08
CA TYR A 713 -1.33 -26.39 -5.07
C TYR A 713 -1.09 -25.41 -3.93
N VAL A 714 -1.11 -25.92 -2.71
CA VAL A 714 -0.90 -25.17 -1.48
C VAL A 714 0.42 -25.59 -0.84
N PHE A 715 1.16 -24.63 -0.32
CA PHE A 715 2.36 -24.92 0.45
C PHE A 715 2.00 -25.70 1.73
N ASN A 716 2.74 -26.77 2.02
CA ASN A 716 2.52 -27.59 3.21
C ASN A 716 3.66 -27.47 4.23
N ARG A 717 4.89 -27.75 3.80
CA ARG A 717 6.07 -27.76 4.69
C ARG A 717 7.37 -27.62 3.92
N VAL A 718 8.43 -27.26 4.62
CA VAL A 718 9.80 -27.38 4.12
C VAL A 718 10.21 -28.85 4.18
N GLU A 719 10.69 -29.38 3.06
CA GLU A 719 11.05 -30.80 2.94
C GLU A 719 12.17 -30.99 1.91
N ASN A 720 13.20 -31.77 2.26
CA ASN A 720 14.29 -32.16 1.35
C ASN A 720 14.98 -31.00 0.60
N GLY A 721 15.18 -29.86 1.27
CA GLY A 721 15.81 -28.67 0.66
C GLY A 721 14.91 -27.89 -0.31
N GLY A 722 13.66 -28.34 -0.49
CA GLY A 722 12.60 -27.66 -1.22
C GLY A 722 11.35 -27.49 -0.37
N PHE A 723 10.21 -27.30 -1.04
CA PHE A 723 8.92 -27.08 -0.42
C PHE A 723 7.95 -28.15 -0.89
N ARG A 724 7.27 -28.82 0.05
CA ARG A 724 6.18 -29.75 -0.24
C ARG A 724 4.91 -28.96 -0.56
N TRP A 725 4.32 -29.27 -1.69
CA TRP A 725 3.05 -28.71 -2.15
C TRP A 725 2.00 -29.82 -2.23
N ILE A 726 0.76 -29.51 -1.86
CA ILE A 726 -0.37 -30.45 -1.87
C ILE A 726 -1.54 -29.88 -2.67
N CYS A 727 -2.29 -30.76 -3.34
CA CYS A 727 -3.50 -30.42 -4.07
C CYS A 727 -4.73 -30.99 -3.35
N TYR A 728 -5.79 -30.18 -3.22
CA TYR A 728 -7.11 -30.65 -2.74
C TYR A 728 -8.07 -30.97 -3.89
N GLN A 729 -7.64 -30.73 -5.13
CA GLN A 729 -8.38 -31.03 -6.35
C GLN A 729 -7.89 -32.37 -6.93
N GLU A 730 -8.65 -32.94 -7.86
CA GLU A 730 -8.11 -34.04 -8.65
C GLU A 730 -7.04 -33.49 -9.59
N ALA A 731 -5.80 -33.94 -9.40
CA ALA A 731 -4.62 -33.48 -10.13
C ALA A 731 -3.80 -34.69 -10.57
N ARG A 732 -2.97 -34.50 -11.62
CA ARG A 732 -2.07 -35.56 -12.08
C ARG A 732 -1.06 -35.95 -11.01
N GLU A 733 -0.52 -34.95 -10.32
CA GLU A 733 0.31 -35.12 -9.14
C GLU A 733 -0.44 -34.52 -7.95
N GLN A 734 -0.77 -35.35 -6.95
CA GLN A 734 -1.48 -34.87 -5.76
C GLN A 734 -0.58 -34.10 -4.80
N GLU A 735 0.73 -34.37 -4.86
CA GLU A 735 1.75 -33.66 -4.11
C GLU A 735 3.10 -33.73 -4.82
N PHE A 736 3.93 -32.71 -4.61
CA PHE A 736 5.31 -32.68 -5.11
C PHE A 736 6.21 -31.85 -4.19
N VAL A 737 7.52 -32.03 -4.34
CA VAL A 737 8.53 -31.18 -3.69
C VAL A 737 9.27 -30.38 -4.76
N ALA A 738 9.32 -29.05 -4.62
CA ALA A 738 10.00 -28.18 -5.57
C ALA A 738 10.66 -26.97 -4.89
N PRO A 739 11.77 -26.44 -5.44
CA PRO A 739 12.32 -25.17 -4.99
C PRO A 739 11.41 -24.01 -5.43
N ASP A 740 11.40 -22.94 -4.61
CA ASP A 740 10.74 -21.68 -4.92
C ASP A 740 11.55 -20.55 -4.30
N GLU A 741 12.28 -19.78 -5.12
CA GLU A 741 13.20 -18.75 -4.63
C GLU A 741 12.48 -17.63 -3.88
N GLU A 742 11.27 -17.27 -4.31
CA GLU A 742 10.49 -16.21 -3.66
C GLU A 742 10.01 -16.69 -2.29
N LEU A 743 9.44 -17.90 -2.21
CA LEU A 743 9.01 -18.48 -0.95
C LEU A 743 10.20 -18.72 -0.01
N ARG A 744 11.36 -19.15 -0.54
CA ARG A 744 12.60 -19.30 0.25
C ARG A 744 13.02 -17.99 0.89
N GLY A 745 13.02 -16.89 0.12
CA GLY A 745 13.32 -15.56 0.64
C GLY A 745 12.34 -15.11 1.73
N ILE A 746 11.05 -15.44 1.59
CA ILE A 746 10.01 -15.12 2.59
C ILE A 746 10.16 -15.97 3.86
N ILE A 747 10.43 -17.26 3.74
CA ILE A 747 10.61 -18.16 4.89
C ILE A 747 11.90 -17.84 5.66
N ALA A 748 12.94 -17.34 4.99
CA ALA A 748 14.19 -16.94 5.62
C ALA A 748 14.07 -15.67 6.50
N LEU A 749 12.96 -14.92 6.42
CA LEU A 749 12.77 -13.72 7.22
C LEU A 749 12.83 -14.02 8.72
N GLY A 750 13.55 -13.19 9.48
CA GLY A 750 13.69 -13.33 10.94
C GLY A 750 14.57 -14.49 11.41
N LYS A 751 15.00 -15.37 10.50
CA LYS A 751 16.12 -16.28 10.75
C LYS A 751 17.40 -15.47 10.54
N GLY A 752 17.81 -14.72 11.55
CA GLY A 752 19.15 -14.14 11.57
C GLY A 752 20.17 -15.24 11.29
N ALA A 753 21.15 -14.94 10.44
CA ALA A 753 22.27 -15.81 10.13
C ALA A 753 22.89 -16.34 11.44
N GLU A 754 22.71 -17.63 11.69
CA GLU A 754 23.62 -18.41 12.53
C GLU A 754 24.80 -18.89 11.69
#